data_AF-A0A4T0ULL0-F1
#
_entry.id   AF-A0A4T0ULL0-F1
#
_cell.length_a   1.000
_cell.length_b   1.000
_cell.length_c   1.000
_cell.angle_alpha   90.00
_cell.angle_beta   90.00
_cell.angle_gamma   90.00
#
_symmetry.space_group_name_H-M   'P 1'
#
loop_
_entity.id
_entity.type
_entity.pdbx_description
1 polymer ?
#
loop_
_entity_poly.entity_id
_entity_poly.type
_entity_poly.pdbx_seq_one_letter_code
_entity_poly.pdbx_strand_id
1 'polypeptide(L)'
;MVTVTAGTSRGVRRRARVALAAAALACPLAVPVLLPAAASAETTPTSGSVTVEGEGGSSTSVPVPDGVRLRGLTATLSVAGTAPASVRLTVDGHQVARVRAKDGATVRLPASTSDIEDGYVTVGVIVGDDVCGDSDSEVSLSDFTLSYSGRPTVPRTVGDFFSDAVTDVQVVIPSDATDDVVEAGLAAVAAVADRYRGDTDVTMVLGGATKAGPLVRLVMLDSADSLSASVRTSGETPVLEIDGQDQDLADAAAALDSDGLALGGTGAVTALSDQASGATTASATAAADGEDVPLADLGIEDITLDGSGTASSYDVVRQDVFGGSVDGLDLHLTGVHTAVPSDVDARVDAYLNGHLVGSQALGEDTGLTLDLHADGDDLRGDNALELRLVSTCSASGLPIDVEISGSDSTVSATRGTGDLGALASWPQVAPGALAVAVGSAASSTPDAAVDAATLLVALQRASTDQIVPELVDASDLEDGSRSGLLVGAGEDDSDALDAGLSLSDLRVLDTGSGSFALASSSPFAALQSVRVGSHDVLVLGGWEPDNADGDDVALMHTVAAWVGRKGWSEVTGTYVVANDAGTVAQLAADTATPQEAVIDRTGSSVWWLVLGGAALALLLALGWVARRRQRVALARLVHAQQAYDATGPSQA
;
A
#
# COMPACT_ATOMS: atom_id res chain seq x y z
N MET A 1 10.21 -11.37 67.41
CA MET A 1 8.87 -11.64 67.95
C MET A 1 8.48 -13.04 67.49
N VAL A 2 8.41 -13.99 68.45
CA VAL A 2 7.57 -15.22 68.46
C VAL A 2 7.82 -16.25 67.32
N THR A 3 8.74 -17.22 67.48
CA THR A 3 8.63 -18.59 68.07
C THR A 3 8.01 -19.68 67.14
N VAL A 4 8.77 -20.74 66.78
CA VAL A 4 8.76 -22.14 67.36
C VAL A 4 8.00 -23.10 66.41
N THR A 5 8.32 -24.36 66.07
CA THR A 5 9.02 -25.55 66.65
C THR A 5 9.26 -26.52 65.47
N ALA A 6 10.43 -27.16 65.26
CA ALA A 6 10.93 -28.41 65.83
C ALA A 6 10.09 -29.70 65.60
N GLY A 7 10.73 -30.74 65.03
CA GLY A 7 10.20 -32.10 64.92
C GLY A 7 11.26 -33.13 64.48
N THR A 8 12.11 -33.56 65.42
CA THR A 8 13.16 -34.59 65.31
C THR A 8 12.67 -35.99 65.72
N SER A 9 13.18 -37.07 65.09
CA SER A 9 13.65 -38.31 65.77
C SER A 9 14.45 -39.18 64.78
N ARG A 10 15.75 -39.46 64.98
CA ARG A 10 16.38 -40.54 65.77
C ARG A 10 15.70 -41.90 65.51
N GLY A 11 16.31 -42.95 64.95
CA GLY A 11 17.71 -43.35 64.83
C GLY A 11 17.89 -44.69 65.54
N VAL A 12 18.29 -45.77 64.85
CA VAL A 12 18.82 -47.00 65.48
C VAL A 12 19.84 -47.66 64.57
N ARG A 13 21.09 -47.77 65.07
CA ARG A 13 22.13 -48.66 64.56
C ARG A 13 21.88 -50.08 65.08
N ARG A 14 21.97 -51.10 64.22
CA ARG A 14 22.42 -52.46 64.62
C ARG A 14 23.32 -53.07 63.56
N ARG A 15 24.52 -53.48 63.99
CA ARG A 15 25.44 -54.38 63.30
C ARG A 15 24.96 -55.82 63.50
N ALA A 16 25.03 -56.69 62.49
CA ALA A 16 25.67 -58.01 62.56
C ALA A 16 25.45 -58.87 61.28
N ARG A 17 26.57 -59.13 60.59
CA ARG A 17 27.07 -60.40 60.02
C ARG A 17 26.13 -61.39 59.28
N VAL A 18 26.53 -61.61 58.02
CA VAL A 18 26.76 -62.89 57.30
C VAL A 18 25.58 -63.83 57.09
N ALA A 19 25.18 -64.01 55.82
CA ALA A 19 25.02 -65.33 55.19
C ALA A 19 25.03 -65.20 53.66
N LEU A 20 25.91 -65.99 53.03
CA LEU A 20 25.91 -66.34 51.61
C LEU A 20 24.55 -66.87 51.17
N ALA A 21 24.03 -66.40 50.04
CA ALA A 21 23.19 -67.19 49.15
C ALA A 21 23.23 -66.60 47.74
N ALA A 22 23.80 -67.36 46.82
CA ALA A 22 23.83 -67.07 45.40
C ALA A 22 22.40 -67.09 44.82
N ALA A 23 22.02 -66.02 44.15
CA ALA A 23 20.89 -66.02 43.21
C ALA A 23 21.31 -65.20 41.99
N ALA A 24 21.66 -65.93 40.93
CA ALA A 24 21.86 -65.36 39.60
C ALA A 24 20.51 -64.83 39.10
N LEU A 25 20.30 -63.52 39.19
CA LEU A 25 19.28 -62.82 38.41
C LEU A 25 19.98 -62.13 37.23
N ALA A 26 19.71 -62.65 36.04
CA ALA A 26 20.01 -61.97 34.79
C ALA A 26 19.24 -60.65 34.76
N CYS A 27 19.96 -59.54 34.94
CA CYS A 27 19.46 -58.20 34.71
C CYS A 27 19.87 -57.83 33.28
N PRO A 28 18.94 -57.76 32.30
CA PRO A 28 19.28 -57.21 31.00
C PRO A 28 19.59 -55.73 31.20
N LEU A 29 20.83 -55.34 30.88
CA LEU A 29 21.19 -53.95 30.63
C LEU A 29 20.31 -53.44 29.49
N ALA A 30 19.17 -52.84 29.83
CA ALA A 30 18.41 -52.02 28.91
C ALA A 30 19.27 -50.78 28.64
N VAL A 31 20.08 -50.83 27.59
CA VAL A 31 20.59 -49.62 26.95
C VAL A 31 19.35 -48.89 26.45
N PRO A 32 19.00 -47.70 26.97
CA PRO A 32 17.95 -46.92 26.35
C PRO A 32 18.45 -46.61 24.94
N VAL A 33 17.86 -47.28 23.95
CA VAL A 33 17.94 -46.82 22.57
C VAL A 33 17.24 -45.48 22.59
N LEU A 34 18.02 -44.40 22.68
CA LEU A 34 17.57 -43.06 22.36
C LEU A 34 17.18 -43.13 20.88
N LEU A 35 15.92 -43.44 20.63
CA LEU A 35 15.33 -43.21 19.32
C LEU A 35 15.53 -41.72 19.03
N PRO A 36 16.08 -41.34 17.87
CA PRO A 36 16.17 -39.93 17.51
C PRO A 36 14.75 -39.36 17.61
N ALA A 37 14.61 -38.26 18.36
CA ALA A 37 13.36 -37.52 18.38
C ALA A 37 12.93 -37.29 16.93
N ALA A 38 11.67 -37.60 16.61
CA ALA A 38 11.13 -37.32 15.29
C ALA A 38 11.42 -35.84 14.99
N ALA A 39 12.11 -35.57 13.88
CA ALA A 39 12.39 -34.20 13.48
C ALA A 39 11.05 -33.46 13.43
N SER A 40 10.89 -32.47 14.30
CA SER A 40 9.70 -31.62 14.31
C SER A 40 9.60 -30.98 12.93
N ALA A 41 8.42 -31.09 12.31
CA ALA A 41 8.17 -30.38 11.06
C ALA A 41 8.27 -28.88 11.35
N GLU A 42 9.03 -28.16 10.52
CA GLU A 42 9.07 -26.70 10.55
C GLU A 42 7.85 -26.18 9.80
N THR A 43 7.41 -24.98 10.16
CA THR A 43 6.27 -24.31 9.53
C THR A 43 6.63 -22.89 9.15
N THR A 44 6.20 -22.44 7.97
CA THR A 44 6.39 -21.07 7.51
C THR A 44 5.11 -20.55 6.86
N PRO A 45 4.64 -19.34 7.23
CA PRO A 45 3.64 -18.64 6.44
C PRO A 45 4.08 -18.50 4.98
N THR A 46 3.12 -18.47 4.07
CA THR A 46 3.35 -18.26 2.64
C THR A 46 2.19 -17.46 2.07
N SER A 47 2.48 -16.71 1.01
CA SER A 47 1.48 -15.94 0.28
C SER A 47 0.45 -16.85 -0.40
N GLY A 48 -0.71 -16.26 -0.69
CA GLY A 48 -1.77 -16.87 -1.45
C GLY A 48 -3.13 -16.78 -0.76
N SER A 49 -4.17 -16.64 -1.57
CA SER A 49 -5.55 -16.83 -1.15
C SER A 49 -6.36 -17.35 -2.33
N VAL A 50 -7.46 -18.02 -2.02
CA VAL A 50 -8.42 -18.46 -3.02
C VAL A 50 -9.81 -18.24 -2.46
N THR A 51 -10.66 -17.60 -3.25
CA THR A 51 -12.05 -17.30 -2.88
C THR A 51 -12.98 -17.90 -3.94
N VAL A 52 -14.08 -18.46 -3.47
CA VAL A 52 -15.19 -18.96 -4.28
C VAL A 52 -16.45 -18.26 -3.79
N GLU A 53 -17.11 -17.55 -4.70
CA GLU A 53 -18.45 -17.00 -4.48
C GLU A 53 -19.50 -17.93 -5.09
N GLY A 54 -20.49 -18.30 -4.29
CA GLY A 54 -21.54 -19.25 -4.64
C GLY A 54 -21.07 -20.72 -4.60
N GLU A 55 -21.59 -21.51 -5.54
CA GLU A 55 -21.10 -22.87 -5.81
C GLU A 55 -19.95 -22.80 -6.82
N GLY A 56 -19.14 -23.85 -6.95
CA GLY A 56 -18.04 -23.90 -7.92
C GLY A 56 -16.70 -24.24 -7.30
N GLY A 57 -15.62 -24.07 -8.06
CA GLY A 57 -14.25 -24.32 -7.64
C GLY A 57 -13.32 -23.17 -8.00
N SER A 58 -12.28 -22.97 -7.20
CA SER A 58 -11.16 -22.09 -7.54
C SER A 58 -9.88 -22.64 -6.92
N SER A 59 -8.73 -22.24 -7.47
CA SER A 59 -7.41 -22.63 -6.98
C SER A 59 -6.39 -21.49 -7.04
N THR A 60 -5.35 -21.61 -6.23
CA THR A 60 -4.21 -20.70 -6.18
C THR A 60 -2.90 -21.49 -6.04
N SER A 61 -1.80 -20.96 -6.54
CA SER A 61 -0.48 -21.58 -6.46
C SER A 61 0.27 -21.09 -5.23
N VAL A 62 0.79 -22.04 -4.43
CA VAL A 62 1.53 -21.74 -3.21
C VAL A 62 3.01 -22.08 -3.40
N PRO A 63 3.95 -21.11 -3.30
CA PRO A 63 5.37 -21.36 -3.55
C PRO A 63 5.98 -22.23 -2.45
N VAL A 64 6.82 -23.20 -2.82
CA VAL A 64 7.52 -24.09 -1.89
C VAL A 64 9.02 -23.80 -1.93
N PRO A 65 9.66 -23.50 -0.78
CA PRO A 65 11.10 -23.25 -0.75
C PRO A 65 11.94 -24.43 -1.27
N ASP A 66 12.95 -24.13 -2.08
CA ASP A 66 13.88 -25.13 -2.56
C ASP A 66 14.63 -25.85 -1.43
N GLY A 67 14.93 -27.14 -1.64
CA GLY A 67 15.70 -27.95 -0.68
C GLY A 67 14.92 -28.46 0.54
N VAL A 68 13.64 -28.10 0.66
CA VAL A 68 12.76 -28.67 1.69
C VAL A 68 11.98 -29.87 1.17
N ARG A 69 11.43 -30.66 2.10
CA ARG A 69 10.47 -31.74 1.80
C ARG A 69 9.13 -31.36 2.40
N LEU A 70 8.18 -31.01 1.54
CA LEU A 70 6.80 -30.71 1.91
C LEU A 70 6.15 -31.88 2.68
N ARG A 71 5.41 -31.54 3.73
CA ARG A 71 4.64 -32.44 4.60
C ARG A 71 3.15 -32.15 4.61
N GLY A 72 2.75 -30.97 4.17
CA GLY A 72 1.36 -30.53 4.03
C GLY A 72 1.23 -29.02 4.19
N LEU A 73 0.02 -28.52 4.06
CA LEU A 73 -0.32 -27.13 4.28
C LEU A 73 -1.42 -27.01 5.33
N THR A 74 -1.47 -25.86 5.99
CA THR A 74 -2.65 -25.42 6.74
C THR A 74 -3.10 -24.08 6.20
N ALA A 75 -4.40 -23.82 6.26
CA ALA A 75 -5.01 -22.55 5.83
C ALA A 75 -6.14 -22.17 6.78
N THR A 76 -6.53 -20.91 6.80
CA THR A 76 -7.75 -20.42 7.43
C THR A 76 -8.88 -20.46 6.42
N LEU A 77 -9.99 -21.11 6.78
CA LEU A 77 -11.23 -21.10 6.00
C LEU A 77 -12.13 -19.99 6.54
N SER A 78 -12.44 -19.01 5.70
CA SER A 78 -13.41 -17.95 5.99
C SER A 78 -14.69 -18.19 5.20
N VAL A 79 -15.84 -17.90 5.82
CA VAL A 79 -17.15 -18.14 5.19
C VAL A 79 -18.07 -16.96 5.46
N ALA A 80 -18.50 -16.28 4.40
CA ALA A 80 -19.54 -15.27 4.43
C ALA A 80 -20.82 -15.76 3.72
N GLY A 81 -21.95 -15.09 3.97
CA GLY A 81 -23.26 -15.50 3.43
C GLY A 81 -23.83 -16.78 4.05
N THR A 82 -24.65 -17.52 3.28
CA THR A 82 -25.25 -18.77 3.75
C THR A 82 -24.26 -19.92 3.71
N ALA A 83 -23.53 -20.13 4.81
CA ALA A 83 -22.49 -21.15 4.91
C ALA A 83 -22.91 -22.54 4.37
N PRO A 84 -22.15 -23.12 3.42
CA PRO A 84 -22.44 -24.44 2.90
C PRO A 84 -22.24 -25.51 3.99
N ALA A 85 -22.83 -26.70 3.80
CA ALA A 85 -22.71 -27.77 4.80
C ALA A 85 -21.25 -28.27 4.92
N SER A 86 -20.56 -28.37 3.78
CA SER A 86 -19.16 -28.73 3.67
C SER A 86 -18.53 -28.14 2.43
N VAL A 87 -17.21 -28.01 2.46
CA VAL A 87 -16.38 -27.64 1.32
C VAL A 87 -15.37 -28.75 1.05
N ARG A 88 -15.05 -28.97 -0.22
CA ARG A 88 -14.00 -29.89 -0.67
C ARG A 88 -12.71 -29.07 -0.84
N LEU A 89 -11.60 -29.60 -0.35
CA LEU A 89 -10.28 -28.99 -0.52
C LEU A 89 -9.48 -29.83 -1.50
N THR A 90 -8.83 -29.19 -2.45
CA THR A 90 -8.01 -29.83 -3.48
C THR A 90 -6.54 -29.45 -3.35
N VAL A 91 -5.67 -30.37 -3.75
CA VAL A 91 -4.24 -30.14 -3.99
C VAL A 91 -3.94 -30.76 -5.35
N ASP A 92 -3.36 -29.98 -6.26
CA ASP A 92 -3.08 -30.38 -7.64
C ASP A 92 -4.33 -30.98 -8.34
N GLY A 93 -5.47 -30.28 -8.22
CA GLY A 93 -6.77 -30.73 -8.74
C GLY A 93 -7.39 -31.94 -8.03
N HIS A 94 -6.69 -32.60 -7.12
CA HIS A 94 -7.18 -33.80 -6.42
C HIS A 94 -7.81 -33.46 -5.08
N GLN A 95 -9.02 -33.97 -4.81
CA GLN A 95 -9.68 -33.78 -3.51
C GLN A 95 -8.89 -34.47 -2.39
N VAL A 96 -8.29 -33.69 -1.49
CA VAL A 96 -7.51 -34.20 -0.34
C VAL A 96 -8.31 -34.21 0.96
N ALA A 97 -9.33 -33.35 1.07
CA ALA A 97 -10.16 -33.27 2.26
C ALA A 97 -11.59 -32.80 1.94
N ARG A 98 -12.52 -33.12 2.83
CA ARG A 98 -13.86 -32.53 2.90
C ARG A 98 -14.07 -32.06 4.33
N VAL A 99 -14.29 -30.77 4.51
CA VAL A 99 -14.39 -30.13 5.83
C VAL A 99 -15.73 -29.43 5.98
N ARG A 100 -16.20 -29.28 7.21
CA ARG A 100 -17.40 -28.47 7.49
C ARG A 100 -17.08 -27.01 7.21
N ALA A 101 -17.92 -26.32 6.43
CA ALA A 101 -17.76 -24.89 6.22
C ALA A 101 -18.07 -24.17 7.53
N LYS A 102 -17.03 -23.62 8.14
CA LYS A 102 -17.12 -22.88 9.39
C LYS A 102 -16.13 -21.74 9.29
N ASP A 103 -16.66 -20.53 9.41
CA ASP A 103 -15.86 -19.31 9.42
C ASP A 103 -14.76 -19.34 10.50
N GLY A 104 -13.56 -18.88 10.12
CA GLY A 104 -12.33 -18.91 10.91
C GLY A 104 -11.79 -20.30 11.24
N ALA A 105 -12.16 -21.35 10.50
CA ALA A 105 -11.68 -22.70 10.78
C ALA A 105 -10.29 -22.95 10.17
N THR A 106 -9.32 -23.37 10.99
CA THR A 106 -8.04 -23.86 10.45
C THR A 106 -8.22 -25.24 9.83
N VAL A 107 -7.94 -25.36 8.54
CA VAL A 107 -8.01 -26.60 7.77
C VAL A 107 -6.61 -27.14 7.48
N ARG A 108 -6.50 -28.45 7.27
CA ARG A 108 -5.25 -29.12 6.90
C ARG A 108 -5.40 -29.72 5.51
N LEU A 109 -4.44 -29.43 4.64
CA LEU A 109 -4.35 -29.97 3.30
C LEU A 109 -3.16 -30.93 3.25
N PRO A 110 -3.40 -32.25 3.23
CA PRO A 110 -2.35 -33.23 2.98
C PRO A 110 -1.71 -32.94 1.63
N ALA A 111 -0.42 -32.61 1.64
CA ALA A 111 0.39 -32.41 0.44
C ALA A 111 1.80 -32.95 0.71
N SER A 112 2.51 -33.25 -0.36
CA SER A 112 3.80 -33.91 -0.34
C SER A 112 4.66 -33.44 -1.51
N THR A 113 5.93 -33.80 -1.51
CA THR A 113 6.87 -33.39 -2.56
C THR A 113 6.50 -33.89 -3.96
N SER A 114 5.60 -34.88 -4.10
CA SER A 114 5.11 -35.29 -5.43
C SER A 114 4.09 -34.33 -6.02
N ASP A 115 3.52 -33.44 -5.19
CA ASP A 115 2.45 -32.52 -5.56
C ASP A 115 3.04 -31.12 -5.87
N ILE A 116 4.38 -31.05 -6.01
CA ILE A 116 5.10 -29.84 -6.36
C ILE A 116 5.37 -29.87 -7.86
N GLU A 117 4.88 -28.87 -8.58
CA GLU A 117 5.17 -28.61 -9.99
C GLU A 117 5.83 -27.23 -10.12
N ASP A 118 6.99 -27.19 -10.76
CA ASP A 118 7.79 -25.97 -10.96
C ASP A 118 8.02 -25.09 -9.71
N GLY A 119 8.11 -25.73 -8.54
CA GLY A 119 8.33 -25.06 -7.26
C GLY A 119 7.06 -24.63 -6.53
N TYR A 120 5.88 -24.90 -7.08
CA TYR A 120 4.58 -24.53 -6.52
C TYR A 120 3.74 -25.76 -6.18
N VAL A 121 2.79 -25.56 -5.27
CA VAL A 121 1.69 -26.49 -5.00
C VAL A 121 0.38 -25.78 -5.26
N THR A 122 -0.40 -26.27 -6.21
CA THR A 122 -1.73 -25.74 -6.49
C THR A 122 -2.71 -26.20 -5.43
N VAL A 123 -3.37 -25.27 -4.76
CA VAL A 123 -4.36 -25.53 -3.70
C VAL A 123 -5.70 -24.94 -4.12
N GLY A 124 -6.78 -25.69 -3.94
CA GLY A 124 -8.11 -25.18 -4.27
C GLY A 124 -9.19 -25.50 -3.25
N VAL A 125 -10.30 -24.81 -3.41
CA VAL A 125 -11.55 -25.02 -2.68
C VAL A 125 -12.68 -25.22 -3.66
N ILE A 126 -13.56 -26.18 -3.37
CA ILE A 126 -14.77 -26.44 -4.15
C ILE A 126 -15.96 -26.41 -3.19
N VAL A 127 -16.94 -25.58 -3.52
CA VAL A 127 -18.20 -25.39 -2.79
C VAL A 127 -19.34 -26.07 -3.56
N GLY A 128 -20.16 -26.84 -2.84
CA GLY A 128 -21.29 -27.60 -3.42
C GLY A 128 -21.01 -29.10 -3.58
N ASP A 129 -22.10 -29.87 -3.67
CA ASP A 129 -22.11 -31.35 -3.78
C ASP A 129 -22.46 -31.82 -5.22
N ASP A 130 -22.11 -31.04 -6.24
CA ASP A 130 -22.47 -31.29 -7.66
C ASP A 130 -24.00 -31.24 -7.91
N VAL A 131 -24.78 -30.59 -7.03
CA VAL A 131 -26.24 -30.43 -7.12
C VAL A 131 -26.56 -28.95 -7.05
N CYS A 132 -27.09 -28.39 -8.13
CA CYS A 132 -27.33 -26.94 -8.24
C CYS A 132 -28.23 -26.42 -7.14
N GLY A 133 -27.70 -25.44 -6.41
CA GLY A 133 -28.45 -24.54 -5.57
C GLY A 133 -27.93 -23.12 -5.77
N ASP A 134 -28.84 -22.14 -5.78
CA ASP A 134 -28.43 -20.76 -5.56
C ASP A 134 -27.86 -20.67 -4.14
N SER A 135 -26.55 -20.52 -4.01
CA SER A 135 -25.91 -20.17 -2.75
C SER A 135 -25.35 -18.77 -2.86
N ASP A 136 -25.62 -17.95 -1.83
CA ASP A 136 -25.01 -16.64 -1.62
C ASP A 136 -23.75 -16.78 -0.74
N SER A 137 -23.14 -17.98 -0.70
CA SER A 137 -22.00 -18.25 0.16
C SER A 137 -20.71 -17.80 -0.49
N GLU A 138 -19.91 -17.04 0.23
CA GLU A 138 -18.53 -16.78 -0.13
C GLU A 138 -17.64 -17.63 0.78
N VAL A 139 -16.75 -18.40 0.18
CA VAL A 139 -15.81 -19.26 0.90
C VAL A 139 -14.40 -18.92 0.43
N SER A 140 -13.53 -18.55 1.36
CA SER A 140 -12.14 -18.31 1.06
C SER A 140 -11.19 -19.15 1.90
N LEU A 141 -10.06 -19.53 1.30
CA LEU A 141 -8.88 -20.06 1.98
C LEU A 141 -7.79 -19.00 1.93
N SER A 142 -7.24 -18.65 3.10
CA SER A 142 -6.15 -17.69 3.26
C SER A 142 -5.17 -18.17 4.34
N ASP A 143 -4.17 -17.35 4.67
CA ASP A 143 -3.17 -17.61 5.73
C ASP A 143 -2.46 -18.96 5.57
N PHE A 144 -2.05 -19.28 4.34
CA PHE A 144 -1.37 -20.54 4.09
C PHE A 144 -0.10 -20.65 4.94
N THR A 145 0.09 -21.82 5.54
CA THR A 145 1.30 -22.17 6.28
C THR A 145 1.79 -23.51 5.78
N LEU A 146 2.98 -23.51 5.19
CA LEU A 146 3.66 -24.70 4.71
C LEU A 146 4.26 -25.45 5.89
N SER A 147 4.03 -26.76 5.96
CA SER A 147 4.75 -27.65 6.86
C SER A 147 5.76 -28.45 6.06
N TYR A 148 7.03 -28.41 6.46
CA TYR A 148 8.09 -29.11 5.76
C TYR A 148 9.17 -29.66 6.70
N SER A 149 10.09 -30.44 6.12
CA SER A 149 11.29 -30.92 6.80
C SER A 149 12.51 -30.70 5.91
N GLY A 150 13.65 -30.37 6.49
CA GLY A 150 14.83 -29.95 5.75
C GLY A 150 15.13 -28.50 6.04
N ARG A 151 15.96 -27.86 5.22
CA ARG A 151 16.27 -26.44 5.32
C ARG A 151 16.14 -25.83 3.94
N PRO A 152 15.57 -24.63 3.80
CA PRO A 152 15.58 -23.92 2.53
C PRO A 152 17.01 -23.79 2.00
N THR A 153 17.16 -23.96 0.69
CA THR A 153 18.45 -23.80 0.02
C THR A 153 18.82 -22.33 0.05
N VAL A 154 20.00 -22.05 0.59
CA VAL A 154 20.51 -20.69 0.65
C VAL A 154 20.99 -20.28 -0.75
N PRO A 155 20.50 -19.16 -1.31
CA PRO A 155 20.91 -18.69 -2.63
C PRO A 155 22.41 -18.38 -2.65
N ARG A 156 23.05 -18.63 -3.79
CA ARG A 156 24.50 -18.42 -3.98
C ARG A 156 24.83 -17.48 -5.13
N THR A 157 23.82 -17.07 -5.88
CA THR A 157 23.93 -16.20 -7.03
C THR A 157 22.95 -15.06 -6.86
N VAL A 158 23.19 -13.96 -7.57
CA VAL A 158 22.28 -12.82 -7.58
C VAL A 158 20.93 -13.23 -8.18
N GLY A 159 20.92 -14.08 -9.21
CA GLY A 159 19.71 -14.56 -9.86
C GLY A 159 18.81 -15.45 -8.97
N ASP A 160 19.40 -16.27 -8.11
CA ASP A 160 18.63 -17.13 -7.19
C ASP A 160 18.15 -16.37 -5.94
N PHE A 161 18.57 -15.11 -5.76
CA PHE A 161 18.39 -14.38 -4.50
C PHE A 161 16.91 -14.12 -4.19
N PHE A 162 16.11 -13.80 -5.20
CA PHE A 162 14.69 -13.42 -5.06
C PHE A 162 13.73 -14.52 -5.55
N SER A 163 13.83 -15.72 -4.96
CA SER A 163 12.87 -16.82 -5.19
C SER A 163 11.46 -16.50 -4.69
N ASP A 164 10.42 -17.07 -5.31
CA ASP A 164 9.01 -16.79 -4.97
C ASP A 164 8.59 -17.21 -3.56
N ALA A 165 9.37 -18.09 -2.91
CA ALA A 165 9.12 -18.52 -1.53
C ALA A 165 9.65 -17.54 -0.46
N VAL A 166 10.18 -16.38 -0.86
CA VAL A 166 10.58 -15.31 0.07
C VAL A 166 9.35 -14.74 0.78
N THR A 167 9.46 -14.50 2.08
CA THR A 167 8.36 -13.97 2.89
C THR A 167 8.59 -12.53 3.34
N ASP A 168 9.84 -12.09 3.34
CA ASP A 168 10.24 -10.77 3.83
C ASP A 168 11.51 -10.31 3.10
N VAL A 169 11.53 -9.06 2.66
CA VAL A 169 12.69 -8.37 2.12
C VAL A 169 12.90 -7.06 2.88
N GLN A 170 14.09 -6.90 3.42
CA GLN A 170 14.53 -5.66 4.06
C GLN A 170 15.64 -5.02 3.22
N VAL A 171 15.38 -3.81 2.73
CA VAL A 171 16.40 -2.93 2.17
C VAL A 171 17.04 -2.18 3.34
N VAL A 172 18.32 -2.42 3.55
CA VAL A 172 19.09 -1.89 4.67
C VAL A 172 20.03 -0.81 4.13
N ILE A 173 19.87 0.42 4.64
CA ILE A 173 20.80 1.53 4.37
C ILE A 173 21.46 1.99 5.68
N PRO A 174 22.67 2.60 5.63
CA PRO A 174 23.30 3.19 6.81
C PRO A 174 22.43 4.29 7.44
N SER A 175 22.52 4.47 8.77
CA SER A 175 21.81 5.56 9.45
C SER A 175 22.34 6.95 9.09
N ASP A 176 23.53 7.02 8.51
CA ASP A 176 24.21 8.21 7.98
C ASP A 176 24.36 8.14 6.45
N ALA A 177 23.42 7.46 5.78
CA ALA A 177 23.38 7.32 4.33
C ALA A 177 23.44 8.69 3.62
N THR A 178 24.18 8.73 2.50
CA THR A 178 24.18 9.87 1.57
C THR A 178 22.93 9.83 0.69
N ASP A 179 22.63 10.94 0.02
CA ASP A 179 21.49 11.08 -0.89
C ASP A 179 21.48 9.96 -1.96
N ASP A 180 22.63 9.64 -2.57
CA ASP A 180 22.74 8.53 -3.53
C ASP A 180 22.31 7.17 -2.96
N VAL A 181 22.62 6.89 -1.69
CA VAL A 181 22.26 5.63 -1.03
C VAL A 181 20.79 5.64 -0.62
N VAL A 182 20.25 6.81 -0.26
CA VAL A 182 18.81 7.00 -0.02
C VAL A 182 18.03 6.75 -1.31
N GLU A 183 18.42 7.38 -2.42
CA GLU A 183 17.82 7.19 -3.74
C GLU A 183 17.84 5.72 -4.16
N ALA A 184 19.00 5.07 -4.06
CA ALA A 184 19.12 3.65 -4.35
C ALA A 184 18.27 2.78 -3.41
N GLY A 185 18.13 3.17 -2.14
CA GLY A 185 17.23 2.52 -1.20
C GLY A 185 15.77 2.59 -1.66
N LEU A 186 15.33 3.77 -2.10
CA LEU A 186 13.98 3.99 -2.62
C LEU A 186 13.75 3.18 -3.90
N ALA A 187 14.73 3.17 -4.81
CA ALA A 187 14.68 2.38 -6.04
C ALA A 187 14.62 0.87 -5.76
N ALA A 188 15.39 0.39 -4.78
CA ALA A 188 15.39 -1.02 -4.38
C ALA A 188 14.03 -1.46 -3.80
N VAL A 189 13.40 -0.66 -2.94
CA VAL A 189 12.09 -1.03 -2.38
C VAL A 189 11.01 -1.02 -3.45
N ALA A 190 11.04 -0.08 -4.39
CA ALA A 190 10.10 -0.04 -5.51
C ALA A 190 10.29 -1.27 -6.42
N ALA A 191 11.52 -1.57 -6.83
CA ALA A 191 11.83 -2.77 -7.61
C ALA A 191 11.39 -4.07 -6.92
N VAL A 192 11.73 -4.25 -5.65
CA VAL A 192 11.35 -5.46 -4.92
C VAL A 192 9.84 -5.55 -4.69
N ALA A 193 9.16 -4.44 -4.46
CA ALA A 193 7.70 -4.42 -4.35
C ALA A 193 7.01 -4.74 -5.69
N ASP A 194 7.64 -4.37 -6.81
CA ASP A 194 7.16 -4.74 -8.14
C ASP A 194 7.30 -6.23 -8.39
N ARG A 195 8.44 -6.81 -7.99
CA ARG A 195 8.67 -8.25 -8.03
C ARG A 195 7.64 -9.03 -7.20
N TYR A 196 7.39 -8.56 -5.98
CA TYR A 196 6.50 -9.20 -5.03
C TYR A 196 5.23 -8.38 -4.79
N ARG A 197 4.35 -8.33 -5.80
CA ARG A 197 3.08 -7.59 -5.72
C ARG A 197 2.10 -8.15 -4.68
N GLY A 198 2.33 -9.37 -4.18
CA GLY A 198 1.51 -10.04 -3.16
C GLY A 198 1.99 -9.86 -1.71
N ASP A 199 1.78 -10.88 -0.87
CA ASP A 199 1.92 -10.80 0.59
C ASP A 199 3.36 -10.77 1.15
N THR A 200 4.39 -10.64 0.32
CA THR A 200 5.78 -10.59 0.81
C THR A 200 6.01 -9.24 1.50
N ASP A 201 6.45 -9.23 2.76
CA ASP A 201 6.74 -7.96 3.45
C ASP A 201 7.97 -7.29 2.80
N VAL A 202 7.83 -6.07 2.25
CA VAL A 202 8.96 -5.28 1.71
C VAL A 202 9.10 -4.02 2.55
N THR A 203 10.29 -3.80 3.12
CA THR A 203 10.55 -2.67 4.03
C THR A 203 11.94 -2.08 3.83
N MET A 204 12.07 -0.78 4.12
CA MET A 204 13.37 -0.13 4.32
C MET A 204 13.68 -0.03 5.82
N VAL A 205 14.92 -0.30 6.21
CA VAL A 205 15.40 -0.20 7.59
C VAL A 205 16.77 0.49 7.68
N LEU A 206 16.98 1.26 8.74
CA LEU A 206 18.21 2.03 8.96
C LEU A 206 19.18 1.28 9.89
N GLY A 207 20.46 1.29 9.53
CA GLY A 207 21.58 0.83 10.38
C GLY A 207 21.68 -0.68 10.61
N GLY A 208 20.63 -1.45 10.34
CA GLY A 208 20.69 -2.91 10.39
C GLY A 208 19.34 -3.62 10.26
N ALA A 209 19.40 -4.90 9.90
CA ALA A 209 18.22 -5.75 9.76
C ALA A 209 17.49 -5.96 11.10
N THR A 210 16.16 -5.98 11.04
CA THR A 210 15.25 -6.21 12.17
C THR A 210 14.70 -7.63 12.22
N LYS A 211 14.58 -8.30 11.06
CA LYS A 211 14.21 -9.72 10.94
C LYS A 211 15.35 -10.54 10.34
N ALA A 212 15.37 -11.84 10.64
CA ALA A 212 16.35 -12.80 10.14
C ALA A 212 15.71 -14.18 9.95
N GLY A 213 16.19 -14.94 8.97
CA GLY A 213 15.69 -16.27 8.66
C GLY A 213 16.03 -16.71 7.24
N PRO A 214 15.85 -18.00 6.92
CA PRO A 214 16.19 -18.56 5.61
C PRO A 214 15.29 -18.06 4.46
N LEU A 215 14.12 -17.51 4.76
CA LEU A 215 13.16 -16.94 3.79
C LEU A 215 13.04 -15.41 3.91
N VAL A 216 13.88 -14.82 4.76
CA VAL A 216 14.10 -13.37 4.82
C VAL A 216 15.23 -13.03 3.85
N ARG A 217 15.16 -11.91 3.15
CA ARG A 217 16.23 -11.38 2.30
C ARG A 217 16.66 -10.02 2.80
N LEU A 218 17.96 -9.80 2.88
CA LEU A 218 18.55 -8.50 3.20
C LEU A 218 19.22 -7.95 1.95
N VAL A 219 18.79 -6.79 1.48
CA VAL A 219 19.48 -6.02 0.44
C VAL A 219 20.22 -4.91 1.17
N MET A 220 21.53 -5.00 1.27
CA MET A 220 22.37 -3.99 1.92
C MET A 220 22.96 -3.08 0.85
N LEU A 221 22.70 -1.78 0.97
CA LEU A 221 23.24 -0.76 0.07
C LEU A 221 24.27 0.08 0.82
N ASP A 222 25.43 0.33 0.21
CA ASP A 222 26.47 1.16 0.79
C ASP A 222 27.23 1.95 -0.29
N SER A 223 27.90 3.03 0.12
CA SER A 223 28.68 3.87 -0.77
C SER A 223 30.05 3.26 -1.06
N ALA A 224 30.43 3.16 -2.34
CA ALA A 224 31.76 2.76 -2.77
C ALA A 224 32.15 3.34 -4.14
N ASP A 225 33.47 3.47 -4.38
CA ASP A 225 34.03 4.03 -5.62
C ASP A 225 33.67 3.24 -6.90
N SER A 226 33.17 2.01 -6.77
CA SER A 226 32.86 1.13 -7.90
C SER A 226 31.66 0.26 -7.62
N LEU A 227 30.78 0.12 -8.60
CA LEU A 227 29.61 -0.75 -8.50
C LEU A 227 30.01 -2.23 -8.34
N SER A 228 29.49 -2.88 -7.30
CA SER A 228 29.57 -4.32 -7.14
C SER A 228 28.35 -4.87 -6.43
N ALA A 229 27.82 -5.99 -6.91
CA ALA A 229 26.77 -6.74 -6.23
C ALA A 229 27.29 -8.12 -5.85
N SER A 230 27.06 -8.58 -4.62
CA SER A 230 27.47 -9.92 -4.19
C SER A 230 26.49 -10.57 -3.20
N VAL A 231 26.36 -11.89 -3.28
CA VAL A 231 25.53 -12.65 -2.35
C VAL A 231 26.40 -13.32 -1.30
N ARG A 232 26.08 -13.03 -0.04
CA ARG A 232 26.64 -13.69 1.13
C ARG A 232 25.54 -14.15 2.08
N THR A 233 25.96 -14.68 3.23
CA THR A 233 25.06 -15.18 4.27
C THR A 233 25.46 -14.62 5.61
N SER A 234 24.51 -14.09 6.36
CA SER A 234 24.67 -13.72 7.77
C SER A 234 23.89 -14.73 8.62
N GLY A 235 24.58 -15.75 9.13
CA GLY A 235 23.91 -16.90 9.74
C GLY A 235 23.11 -17.70 8.71
N GLU A 236 21.79 -17.78 8.89
CA GLU A 236 20.87 -18.43 7.94
C GLU A 236 20.20 -17.43 6.98
N THR A 237 20.43 -16.13 7.17
CA THR A 237 19.83 -15.08 6.34
C THR A 237 20.71 -14.75 5.14
N PRO A 238 20.22 -14.92 3.91
CA PRO A 238 20.90 -14.44 2.71
C PRO A 238 20.96 -12.92 2.67
N VAL A 239 22.11 -12.38 2.25
CA VAL A 239 22.37 -10.96 2.10
C VAL A 239 22.89 -10.69 0.69
N LEU A 240 22.23 -9.79 -0.02
CA LEU A 240 22.71 -9.19 -1.26
C LEU A 240 23.33 -7.84 -0.87
N GLU A 241 24.64 -7.72 -1.00
CA GLU A 241 25.35 -6.45 -0.84
C GLU A 241 25.48 -5.79 -2.21
N ILE A 242 25.07 -4.53 -2.32
CA ILE A 242 25.25 -3.69 -3.50
C ILE A 242 25.98 -2.43 -3.04
N ASP A 243 27.24 -2.34 -3.45
CA ASP A 243 28.11 -1.20 -3.16
C ASP A 243 28.26 -0.37 -4.44
N GLY A 244 28.19 0.95 -4.35
CA GLY A 244 28.32 1.84 -5.51
C GLY A 244 28.16 3.31 -5.14
N GLN A 245 27.98 4.19 -6.11
CA GLN A 245 27.75 5.61 -5.88
C GLN A 245 26.96 6.22 -7.03
N ASP A 246 26.44 7.44 -6.82
CA ASP A 246 25.71 8.20 -7.82
C ASP A 246 24.56 7.37 -8.48
N GLN A 247 24.21 7.72 -9.72
CA GLN A 247 23.19 7.04 -10.52
C GLN A 247 23.46 5.54 -10.73
N ASP A 248 24.72 5.10 -10.78
CA ASP A 248 25.05 3.69 -11.02
C ASP A 248 24.50 2.77 -9.90
N LEU A 249 24.48 3.27 -8.65
CA LEU A 249 23.91 2.54 -7.52
C LEU A 249 22.37 2.53 -7.58
N ALA A 250 21.74 3.66 -7.91
CA ALA A 250 20.30 3.75 -8.06
C ALA A 250 19.79 2.86 -9.21
N ASP A 251 20.46 2.86 -10.36
CA ASP A 251 20.15 2.00 -11.50
C ASP A 251 20.28 0.51 -11.15
N ALA A 252 21.36 0.13 -10.44
CA ALA A 252 21.56 -1.24 -9.98
C ALA A 252 20.48 -1.70 -9.00
N ALA A 253 19.98 -0.80 -8.15
CA ALA A 253 18.88 -1.05 -7.24
C ALA A 253 17.52 -1.16 -7.96
N ALA A 254 17.26 -0.29 -8.95
CA ALA A 254 16.07 -0.37 -9.79
C ALA A 254 16.03 -1.69 -10.60
N ALA A 255 17.18 -2.25 -10.96
CA ALA A 255 17.27 -3.51 -11.69
C ALA A 255 16.93 -4.76 -10.86
N LEU A 256 16.57 -4.65 -9.58
CA LEU A 256 16.31 -5.79 -8.68
C LEU A 256 15.04 -6.58 -8.99
N ASP A 257 14.18 -6.10 -9.88
CA ASP A 257 13.07 -6.87 -10.44
C ASP A 257 13.42 -7.54 -11.79
N SER A 258 14.46 -7.06 -12.49
CA SER A 258 14.68 -7.45 -13.88
C SER A 258 14.94 -8.95 -14.07
N ASP A 259 14.33 -9.54 -15.09
CA ASP A 259 14.62 -10.92 -15.55
C ASP A 259 16.12 -11.13 -15.86
N GLY A 260 16.85 -10.03 -16.13
CA GLY A 260 18.31 -10.02 -16.31
C GLY A 260 19.09 -10.50 -15.08
N LEU A 261 18.52 -10.43 -13.88
CA LEU A 261 19.11 -11.00 -12.66
C LEU A 261 19.36 -12.51 -12.80
N ALA A 262 18.46 -13.23 -13.48
CA ALA A 262 18.58 -14.67 -13.71
C ALA A 262 19.80 -15.03 -14.58
N LEU A 263 20.33 -14.08 -15.35
CA LEU A 263 21.56 -14.24 -16.12
C LEU A 263 22.83 -14.05 -15.27
N GLY A 264 22.68 -13.52 -14.06
CA GLY A 264 23.70 -13.40 -13.03
C GLY A 264 24.03 -14.74 -12.36
N GLY A 265 24.53 -15.71 -13.15
CA GLY A 265 24.88 -17.07 -12.69
C GLY A 265 26.11 -17.15 -11.78
N THR A 266 26.62 -16.00 -11.29
CA THR A 266 27.77 -15.89 -10.39
C THR A 266 27.36 -15.23 -9.08
N GLY A 267 28.09 -15.55 -8.00
CA GLY A 267 27.85 -14.94 -6.68
C GLY A 267 28.26 -13.46 -6.57
N ALA A 268 28.86 -12.90 -7.63
CA ALA A 268 29.17 -11.48 -7.73
C ALA A 268 29.01 -10.98 -9.18
N VAL A 269 28.54 -9.75 -9.35
CA VAL A 269 28.31 -9.07 -10.64
C VAL A 269 28.78 -7.61 -10.52
N THR A 270 29.39 -7.06 -11.57
CA THR A 270 29.93 -5.67 -11.58
C THR A 270 29.24 -4.77 -12.59
N ALA A 271 28.16 -5.24 -13.22
CA ALA A 271 27.45 -4.59 -14.32
C ALA A 271 25.93 -4.72 -14.13
N LEU A 272 25.46 -4.62 -12.89
CA LEU A 272 24.03 -4.75 -12.57
C LEU A 272 23.24 -3.56 -13.14
N SER A 273 23.84 -2.37 -13.16
CA SER A 273 23.30 -1.17 -13.80
C SER A 273 23.06 -1.34 -15.31
N ASP A 274 23.84 -2.17 -16.01
CA ASP A 274 23.60 -2.46 -17.43
C ASP A 274 22.27 -3.22 -17.66
N GLN A 275 21.78 -3.95 -16.65
CA GLN A 275 20.46 -4.61 -16.69
C GLN A 275 19.32 -3.62 -16.42
N ALA A 276 19.61 -2.51 -15.73
CA ALA A 276 18.66 -1.42 -15.51
C ALA A 276 18.22 -0.77 -16.81
N SER A 277 19.03 -0.80 -17.88
CA SER A 277 18.67 -0.21 -19.18
C SER A 277 17.36 -0.77 -19.77
N GLY A 278 16.86 -1.94 -19.34
CA GLY A 278 15.53 -2.45 -19.69
C GLY A 278 14.40 -1.93 -18.77
N ALA A 279 14.72 -1.67 -17.50
CA ALA A 279 13.81 -1.16 -16.48
C ALA A 279 13.66 0.38 -16.52
N THR A 280 14.74 1.14 -16.75
CA THR A 280 14.77 2.61 -16.81
C THR A 280 14.41 3.19 -18.17
N THR A 281 14.39 2.40 -19.25
CA THR A 281 13.88 2.83 -20.57
C THR A 281 12.44 2.44 -20.83
N ALA A 282 11.82 1.65 -19.95
CA ALA A 282 10.37 1.56 -19.85
C ALA A 282 9.85 2.86 -19.21
N SER A 283 9.98 3.98 -19.93
CA SER A 283 9.01 5.05 -19.77
C SER A 283 7.69 4.40 -20.14
N ALA A 284 6.94 3.92 -19.14
CA ALA A 284 5.59 3.39 -19.27
C ALA A 284 4.83 4.35 -20.17
N THR A 285 4.77 4.02 -21.46
CA THR A 285 4.13 4.89 -22.42
C THR A 285 2.68 4.52 -22.28
N ALA A 286 2.01 5.25 -21.40
CA ALA A 286 0.58 5.10 -21.17
C ALA A 286 -0.12 4.88 -22.50
N ALA A 287 -0.92 3.81 -22.57
CA ALA A 287 -1.63 3.42 -23.77
C ALA A 287 -2.36 4.63 -24.37
N ALA A 288 -2.25 4.83 -25.67
CA ALA A 288 -2.91 5.94 -26.35
C ALA A 288 -4.43 5.88 -26.10
N ASP A 289 -5.08 7.05 -26.16
CA ASP A 289 -6.53 7.12 -26.03
C ASP A 289 -7.22 6.22 -27.07
N GLY A 290 -8.03 5.27 -26.59
CA GLY A 290 -8.67 4.24 -27.41
C GLY A 290 -7.73 3.15 -27.98
N GLU A 291 -6.52 3.00 -27.46
CA GLU A 291 -5.62 1.89 -27.81
C GLU A 291 -6.05 0.60 -27.10
N ASP A 292 -6.10 -0.50 -27.86
CA ASP A 292 -6.39 -1.83 -27.35
C ASP A 292 -5.13 -2.42 -26.68
N VAL A 293 -5.21 -2.65 -25.37
CA VAL A 293 -4.20 -3.32 -24.56
C VAL A 293 -4.64 -4.77 -24.29
N PRO A 294 -3.84 -5.79 -24.63
CA PRO A 294 -4.14 -7.17 -24.27
C PRO A 294 -4.30 -7.36 -22.76
N LEU A 295 -5.25 -8.19 -22.32
CA LEU A 295 -5.42 -8.47 -20.89
C LEU A 295 -4.18 -9.16 -20.28
N ALA A 296 -3.49 -9.99 -21.07
CA ALA A 296 -2.23 -10.63 -20.66
C ALA A 296 -1.14 -9.60 -20.31
N ASP A 297 -1.10 -8.45 -20.97
CA ASP A 297 -0.14 -7.37 -20.68
C ASP A 297 -0.48 -6.65 -19.36
N LEU A 298 -1.71 -6.81 -18.86
CA LEU A 298 -2.13 -6.36 -17.53
C LEU A 298 -1.90 -7.41 -16.43
N GLY A 299 -1.29 -8.55 -16.77
CA GLY A 299 -1.13 -9.68 -15.87
C GLY A 299 -2.39 -10.53 -15.68
N ILE A 300 -3.43 -10.32 -16.51
CA ILE A 300 -4.62 -11.16 -16.55
C ILE A 300 -4.42 -12.21 -17.64
N GLU A 301 -3.99 -13.41 -17.21
CA GLU A 301 -3.77 -14.55 -18.10
C GLU A 301 -5.10 -15.18 -18.58
N ASP A 302 -5.08 -16.47 -18.93
CA ASP A 302 -6.28 -17.19 -19.36
C ASP A 302 -7.22 -17.44 -18.18
N ILE A 303 -8.49 -17.04 -18.33
CA ILE A 303 -9.53 -17.20 -17.32
C ILE A 303 -10.30 -18.48 -17.61
N THR A 304 -10.35 -19.38 -16.63
CA THR A 304 -11.12 -20.63 -16.72
C THR A 304 -12.28 -20.61 -15.73
N LEU A 305 -13.49 -20.89 -16.22
CA LEU A 305 -14.70 -21.05 -15.41
C LEU A 305 -15.28 -22.45 -15.66
N ASP A 306 -15.20 -23.33 -14.67
CA ASP A 306 -15.72 -24.69 -14.77
C ASP A 306 -16.80 -24.97 -13.72
N GLY A 307 -17.87 -25.66 -14.12
CA GLY A 307 -18.83 -26.20 -13.16
C GLY A 307 -20.24 -26.43 -13.69
N SER A 308 -21.14 -26.71 -12.74
CA SER A 308 -22.59 -26.77 -12.91
C SER A 308 -23.24 -25.89 -11.84
N GLY A 309 -24.15 -25.01 -12.23
CA GLY A 309 -24.62 -23.92 -11.36
C GLY A 309 -23.87 -22.64 -11.66
N THR A 310 -23.26 -22.03 -10.66
CA THR A 310 -22.49 -20.79 -10.79
C THR A 310 -20.99 -21.10 -10.70
N ALA A 311 -20.14 -20.34 -11.39
CA ALA A 311 -18.69 -20.28 -11.18
C ALA A 311 -18.22 -18.85 -11.51
N SER A 312 -17.32 -18.28 -10.71
CA SER A 312 -16.84 -16.90 -10.90
C SER A 312 -15.32 -16.80 -10.89
N SER A 313 -14.77 -15.92 -11.73
CA SER A 313 -13.40 -15.40 -11.70
C SER A 313 -13.42 -13.94 -11.27
N TYR A 314 -12.34 -13.50 -10.61
CA TYR A 314 -12.15 -12.11 -10.21
C TYR A 314 -10.75 -11.66 -10.61
N ASP A 315 -10.71 -10.67 -11.48
CA ASP A 315 -9.50 -10.07 -12.01
C ASP A 315 -9.56 -8.54 -11.83
N VAL A 316 -8.41 -7.87 -11.87
CA VAL A 316 -8.34 -6.42 -11.65
C VAL A 316 -7.79 -5.71 -12.88
N VAL A 317 -8.60 -4.83 -13.46
CA VAL A 317 -8.20 -3.94 -14.55
C VAL A 317 -7.82 -2.59 -13.97
N ARG A 318 -6.52 -2.27 -13.98
CA ARG A 318 -5.97 -1.04 -13.41
C ARG A 318 -5.98 0.10 -14.44
N GLN A 319 -6.33 1.30 -14.00
CA GLN A 319 -6.38 2.47 -14.90
C GLN A 319 -5.01 3.10 -15.18
N ASP A 320 -3.99 2.81 -14.37
CA ASP A 320 -2.69 3.48 -14.47
C ASP A 320 -2.00 3.24 -15.81
N VAL A 321 -2.27 2.11 -16.46
CA VAL A 321 -1.82 1.78 -17.83
C VAL A 321 -2.29 2.80 -18.87
N PHE A 322 -3.39 3.51 -18.63
CA PHE A 322 -3.91 4.54 -19.55
C PHE A 322 -3.36 5.95 -19.25
N GLY A 323 -2.53 6.09 -18.20
CA GLY A 323 -1.82 7.34 -17.88
C GLY A 323 -2.69 8.43 -17.27
N GLY A 324 -3.72 8.05 -16.52
CA GLY A 324 -4.60 8.95 -15.80
C GLY A 324 -6.04 8.45 -15.74
N SER A 325 -6.90 9.20 -15.07
CA SER A 325 -8.33 8.87 -14.97
C SER A 325 -8.98 8.72 -16.34
N VAL A 326 -9.87 7.75 -16.48
CA VAL A 326 -10.62 7.51 -17.71
C VAL A 326 -12.11 7.84 -17.55
N ASP A 327 -12.74 8.32 -18.62
CA ASP A 327 -14.19 8.61 -18.66
C ASP A 327 -15.00 7.39 -19.13
N GLY A 328 -14.34 6.33 -19.58
CA GLY A 328 -14.97 5.07 -19.97
C GLY A 328 -13.95 4.00 -20.32
N LEU A 329 -14.38 2.74 -20.22
CA LEU A 329 -13.55 1.56 -20.44
C LEU A 329 -14.33 0.55 -21.29
N ASP A 330 -13.71 0.09 -22.37
CA ASP A 330 -14.25 -0.88 -23.31
C ASP A 330 -13.44 -2.18 -23.21
N LEU A 331 -14.07 -3.30 -22.86
CA LEU A 331 -13.43 -4.62 -22.87
C LEU A 331 -13.95 -5.46 -24.02
N HIS A 332 -13.03 -6.09 -24.75
CA HIS A 332 -13.33 -7.12 -25.74
C HIS A 332 -12.80 -8.46 -25.25
N LEU A 333 -13.69 -9.34 -24.80
CA LEU A 333 -13.32 -10.66 -24.28
C LEU A 333 -13.53 -11.72 -25.35
N THR A 334 -12.49 -12.49 -25.64
CA THR A 334 -12.51 -13.59 -26.60
C THR A 334 -12.23 -14.91 -25.89
N GLY A 335 -13.07 -15.92 -26.16
CA GLY A 335 -12.91 -17.22 -25.55
C GLY A 335 -13.62 -18.34 -26.29
N VAL A 336 -13.63 -19.51 -25.64
CA VAL A 336 -14.33 -20.69 -26.07
C VAL A 336 -15.07 -21.32 -24.90
N HIS A 337 -16.08 -22.13 -25.20
CA HIS A 337 -16.74 -22.93 -24.19
C HIS A 337 -17.14 -24.30 -24.72
N THR A 338 -17.38 -25.24 -23.82
CA THR A 338 -17.98 -26.54 -24.17
C THR A 338 -19.39 -26.37 -24.74
N ALA A 339 -19.75 -27.19 -25.74
CA ALA A 339 -21.06 -27.11 -26.36
C ALA A 339 -22.18 -27.39 -25.34
N VAL A 340 -23.12 -26.45 -25.21
CA VAL A 340 -24.22 -26.51 -24.25
C VAL A 340 -25.43 -27.18 -24.90
N PRO A 341 -25.93 -28.31 -24.35
CA PRO A 341 -27.13 -28.97 -24.86
C PRO A 341 -28.37 -28.07 -24.78
N SER A 342 -29.30 -28.20 -25.72
CA SER A 342 -30.52 -27.38 -25.77
C SER A 342 -31.47 -27.51 -24.57
N ASP A 343 -31.26 -28.51 -23.71
CA ASP A 343 -32.00 -28.73 -22.45
C ASP A 343 -31.31 -28.12 -21.23
N VAL A 344 -30.19 -27.43 -21.44
CA VAL A 344 -29.41 -26.71 -20.43
C VAL A 344 -29.38 -25.23 -20.83
N ASP A 345 -29.72 -24.37 -19.88
CA ASP A 345 -29.55 -22.93 -20.04
C ASP A 345 -28.23 -22.56 -19.38
N ALA A 346 -27.31 -21.98 -20.13
CA ALA A 346 -26.07 -21.45 -19.57
C ALA A 346 -25.74 -20.09 -20.15
N ARG A 347 -25.04 -19.25 -19.40
CA ARG A 347 -24.61 -17.92 -19.80
C ARG A 347 -23.36 -17.51 -19.03
N VAL A 348 -22.59 -16.61 -19.62
CA VAL A 348 -21.52 -15.88 -18.95
C VAL A 348 -22.00 -14.45 -18.74
N ASP A 349 -21.99 -14.01 -17.49
CA ASP A 349 -22.29 -12.65 -17.08
C ASP A 349 -20.97 -11.97 -16.69
N ALA A 350 -20.74 -10.75 -17.18
CA ALA A 350 -19.56 -9.95 -16.86
C ALA A 350 -19.97 -8.75 -16.00
N TYR A 351 -19.29 -8.58 -14.87
CA TYR A 351 -19.50 -7.50 -13.93
C TYR A 351 -18.23 -6.68 -13.81
N LEU A 352 -18.37 -5.36 -13.77
CA LEU A 352 -17.29 -4.46 -13.44
C LEU A 352 -17.66 -3.72 -12.16
N ASN A 353 -16.81 -3.78 -11.14
CA ASN A 353 -17.04 -3.12 -9.86
C ASN A 353 -18.38 -3.50 -9.17
N GLY A 354 -18.89 -4.70 -9.46
CA GLY A 354 -20.18 -5.21 -8.99
C GLY A 354 -21.39 -4.85 -9.88
N HIS A 355 -21.19 -4.13 -10.99
CA HIS A 355 -22.22 -3.74 -11.93
C HIS A 355 -22.20 -4.65 -13.17
N LEU A 356 -23.36 -5.21 -13.56
CA LEU A 356 -23.46 -6.06 -14.75
C LEU A 356 -23.24 -5.21 -16.02
N VAL A 357 -22.13 -5.43 -16.71
CA VAL A 357 -21.75 -4.70 -17.93
C VAL A 357 -22.03 -5.50 -19.22
N GLY A 358 -22.15 -6.83 -19.13
CA GLY A 358 -22.54 -7.67 -20.27
C GLY A 358 -22.98 -9.07 -19.88
N SER A 359 -23.67 -9.74 -20.79
CA SER A 359 -24.15 -11.11 -20.59
C SER A 359 -24.33 -11.80 -21.94
N GLN A 360 -23.83 -13.02 -22.07
CA GLN A 360 -23.98 -13.85 -23.27
C GLN A 360 -24.49 -15.24 -22.90
N ALA A 361 -25.60 -15.66 -23.53
CA ALA A 361 -26.06 -17.03 -23.44
C ALA A 361 -25.14 -17.97 -24.24
N LEU A 362 -24.81 -19.12 -23.65
CA LEU A 362 -23.99 -20.18 -24.25
C LEU A 362 -24.90 -21.19 -24.97
N GLY A 363 -24.41 -21.76 -26.07
CA GLY A 363 -25.19 -22.69 -26.91
C GLY A 363 -24.35 -23.81 -27.53
N GLU A 364 -24.81 -24.34 -28.67
CA GLU A 364 -24.06 -25.37 -29.42
C GLU A 364 -22.82 -24.79 -30.14
N ASP A 365 -22.85 -23.50 -30.50
CA ASP A 365 -21.71 -22.77 -31.04
C ASP A 365 -20.73 -22.48 -29.90
N THR A 366 -19.47 -22.92 -30.03
CA THR A 366 -18.50 -22.91 -28.92
C THR A 366 -17.66 -21.63 -28.82
N GLY A 367 -17.88 -20.65 -29.70
CA GLY A 367 -17.15 -19.37 -29.65
C GLY A 367 -17.81 -18.39 -28.69
N LEU A 368 -17.00 -17.72 -27.88
CA LEU A 368 -17.42 -16.69 -26.94
C LEU A 368 -16.81 -15.34 -27.33
N THR A 369 -17.64 -14.29 -27.37
CA THR A 369 -17.18 -12.92 -27.62
C THR A 369 -18.07 -11.94 -26.86
N LEU A 370 -17.53 -11.29 -25.84
CA LEU A 370 -18.23 -10.23 -25.11
C LEU A 370 -17.58 -8.87 -25.38
N ASP A 371 -18.38 -7.94 -25.92
CA ASP A 371 -18.04 -6.53 -25.98
C ASP A 371 -18.72 -5.82 -24.80
N LEU A 372 -17.93 -5.29 -23.87
CA LEU A 372 -18.36 -4.68 -22.62
C LEU A 372 -18.01 -3.19 -22.64
N HIS A 373 -18.89 -2.36 -22.09
CA HIS A 373 -18.64 -0.93 -21.91
C HIS A 373 -19.00 -0.53 -20.48
N ALA A 374 -18.13 0.27 -19.86
CA ALA A 374 -18.36 0.89 -18.57
C ALA A 374 -18.13 2.40 -18.65
N ASP A 375 -19.09 3.16 -18.15
CA ASP A 375 -19.00 4.62 -18.03
C ASP A 375 -18.13 5.02 -16.83
N GLY A 376 -17.47 6.17 -16.90
CA GLY A 376 -16.53 6.67 -15.88
C GLY A 376 -17.09 6.77 -14.45
N ASP A 377 -18.40 6.96 -14.30
CA ASP A 377 -19.08 7.01 -12.98
C ASP A 377 -19.03 5.66 -12.23
N ASP A 378 -18.91 4.54 -12.96
CA ASP A 378 -18.81 3.19 -12.40
C ASP A 378 -17.35 2.73 -12.24
N LEU A 379 -16.38 3.55 -12.65
CA LEU A 379 -14.96 3.22 -12.65
C LEU A 379 -14.24 3.69 -11.37
N ARG A 380 -13.20 2.94 -11.02
CA ARG A 380 -12.27 3.18 -9.91
C ARG A 380 -10.84 3.04 -10.42
N GLY A 381 -9.85 3.43 -9.62
CA GLY A 381 -8.45 3.22 -10.02
C GLY A 381 -8.12 1.76 -10.30
N ASP A 382 -8.61 0.87 -9.43
CA ASP A 382 -8.63 -0.58 -9.63
C ASP A 382 -10.05 -1.02 -9.93
N ASN A 383 -10.29 -1.60 -11.10
CA ASN A 383 -11.62 -2.05 -11.51
C ASN A 383 -11.71 -3.56 -11.41
N ALA A 384 -12.56 -4.05 -10.50
CA ALA A 384 -12.78 -5.47 -10.33
C ALA A 384 -13.63 -6.01 -11.48
N LEU A 385 -13.03 -6.82 -12.35
CA LEU A 385 -13.71 -7.58 -13.40
C LEU A 385 -14.11 -8.95 -12.82
N GLU A 386 -15.40 -9.18 -12.63
CA GLU A 386 -15.94 -10.50 -12.28
C GLU A 386 -16.57 -11.13 -13.53
N LEU A 387 -16.09 -12.31 -13.91
CA LEU A 387 -16.70 -13.14 -14.94
C LEU A 387 -17.40 -14.30 -14.28
N ARG A 388 -18.71 -14.45 -14.54
CA ARG A 388 -19.56 -15.41 -13.87
C ARG A 388 -20.28 -16.31 -14.86
N LEU A 389 -19.93 -17.58 -14.88
CA LEU A 389 -20.69 -18.63 -15.53
C LEU A 389 -21.92 -18.96 -14.69
N VAL A 390 -23.11 -18.93 -15.28
CA VAL A 390 -24.36 -19.36 -14.67
C VAL A 390 -25.00 -20.43 -15.56
N SER A 391 -25.37 -21.57 -15.00
CA SER A 391 -25.95 -22.69 -15.74
C SER A 391 -27.05 -23.42 -14.97
N THR A 392 -28.05 -23.93 -15.67
CA THR A 392 -29.05 -24.83 -15.10
C THR A 392 -28.48 -26.24 -14.98
N CYS A 393 -28.88 -26.93 -13.92
CA CYS A 393 -28.41 -28.29 -13.68
C CYS A 393 -28.86 -29.24 -14.78
N SER A 394 -27.89 -29.84 -15.48
CA SER A 394 -28.14 -30.91 -16.44
C SER A 394 -28.16 -32.27 -15.71
N ALA A 395 -29.08 -33.15 -16.11
CA ALA A 395 -29.08 -34.54 -15.63
C ALA A 395 -27.97 -35.39 -16.29
N SER A 396 -27.33 -34.87 -17.33
CA SER A 396 -26.27 -35.52 -18.12
C SER A 396 -24.89 -35.43 -17.47
N GLY A 397 -24.67 -34.49 -16.54
CA GLY A 397 -23.51 -34.46 -15.64
C GLY A 397 -22.15 -34.16 -16.29
N LEU A 398 -22.13 -33.61 -17.51
CA LEU A 398 -20.91 -33.05 -18.08
C LEU A 398 -20.78 -31.58 -17.63
N PRO A 399 -19.65 -31.18 -17.03
CA PRO A 399 -19.44 -29.80 -16.61
C PRO A 399 -19.39 -28.88 -17.83
N ILE A 400 -19.89 -27.66 -17.67
CA ILE A 400 -19.67 -26.60 -18.65
C ILE A 400 -18.35 -25.95 -18.28
N ASP A 401 -17.46 -25.90 -19.26
CA ASP A 401 -16.17 -25.24 -19.17
C ASP A 401 -16.16 -24.05 -20.13
N VAL A 402 -15.64 -22.92 -19.65
CA VAL A 402 -15.45 -21.66 -20.39
C VAL A 402 -14.01 -21.22 -20.18
N GLU A 403 -13.32 -20.96 -21.27
CA GLU A 403 -11.93 -20.49 -21.30
C GLU A 403 -11.90 -19.16 -22.06
N ILE A 404 -11.45 -18.09 -21.42
CA ILE A 404 -11.28 -16.76 -22.02
C ILE A 404 -9.80 -16.49 -22.12
N SER A 405 -9.32 -16.17 -23.32
CA SER A 405 -7.89 -15.97 -23.55
C SER A 405 -7.48 -14.56 -23.16
N GLY A 406 -6.50 -14.45 -22.26
CA GLY A 406 -5.95 -13.16 -21.85
C GLY A 406 -5.21 -12.45 -22.99
N SER A 407 -4.56 -13.20 -23.88
CA SER A 407 -3.79 -12.64 -25.01
C SER A 407 -4.66 -12.20 -26.19
N ASP A 408 -5.82 -12.84 -26.40
CA ASP A 408 -6.76 -12.49 -27.48
C ASP A 408 -7.88 -11.54 -27.01
N SER A 409 -7.98 -11.29 -25.70
CA SER A 409 -8.89 -10.32 -25.11
C SER A 409 -8.17 -8.99 -24.91
N THR A 410 -8.88 -7.88 -25.11
CA THR A 410 -8.30 -6.53 -25.00
C THR A 410 -9.16 -5.62 -24.13
N VAL A 411 -8.53 -4.56 -23.64
CA VAL A 411 -9.19 -3.42 -23.02
C VAL A 411 -8.69 -2.13 -23.65
N SER A 412 -9.58 -1.19 -23.88
CA SER A 412 -9.24 0.18 -24.24
C SER A 412 -9.99 1.15 -23.33
N ALA A 413 -9.49 2.37 -23.23
CA ALA A 413 -10.11 3.40 -22.40
C ALA A 413 -10.19 4.73 -23.13
N THR A 414 -11.23 5.48 -22.79
CA THR A 414 -11.37 6.89 -23.20
C THR A 414 -10.80 7.76 -22.08
N ARG A 415 -9.69 8.45 -22.34
CA ARG A 415 -9.06 9.31 -21.33
C ARG A 415 -9.96 10.47 -20.95
N GLY A 416 -9.92 10.81 -19.67
CA GLY A 416 -10.90 11.69 -19.08
C GLY A 416 -10.37 12.53 -17.93
N THR A 417 -11.29 13.21 -17.25
CA THR A 417 -11.00 13.87 -15.98
C THR A 417 -11.54 13.08 -14.79
N GLY A 418 -11.95 11.82 -15.01
CA GLY A 418 -12.72 10.95 -14.11
C GLY A 418 -12.60 11.27 -12.62
N ASP A 419 -13.73 11.26 -11.92
CA ASP A 419 -13.90 11.72 -10.52
C ASP A 419 -13.30 10.75 -9.48
N LEU A 420 -12.03 10.40 -9.66
CA LEU A 420 -11.24 9.74 -8.64
C LEU A 420 -10.85 10.79 -7.60
N GLY A 421 -11.22 10.57 -6.34
CA GLY A 421 -10.80 11.44 -5.24
C GLY A 421 -9.27 11.63 -5.23
N ALA A 422 -8.79 12.76 -4.72
CA ALA A 422 -7.41 13.21 -4.92
C ALA A 422 -6.31 12.21 -4.50
N LEU A 423 -6.56 11.36 -3.50
CA LEU A 423 -5.61 10.28 -3.14
C LEU A 423 -5.78 9.03 -4.01
N ALA A 424 -7.01 8.71 -4.41
CA ALA A 424 -7.33 7.54 -5.24
C ALA A 424 -6.88 7.70 -6.70
N SER A 425 -6.51 8.92 -7.14
CA SER A 425 -5.91 9.14 -8.46
C SER A 425 -4.45 8.68 -8.55
N TRP A 426 -3.81 8.33 -7.44
CA TRP A 426 -2.48 7.73 -7.43
C TRP A 426 -2.57 6.20 -7.57
N PRO A 427 -1.63 5.53 -8.27
CA PRO A 427 -0.40 6.07 -8.89
C PRO A 427 -0.59 6.71 -10.28
N GLN A 428 -1.82 6.74 -10.82
CA GLN A 428 -2.10 7.09 -12.23
C GLN A 428 -1.63 8.48 -12.67
N VAL A 429 -1.50 9.42 -11.74
CA VAL A 429 -1.01 10.80 -12.01
C VAL A 429 0.51 10.92 -12.13
N ALA A 430 1.25 9.83 -11.87
CA ALA A 430 2.71 9.78 -11.94
C ALA A 430 3.21 8.40 -12.45
N PRO A 431 2.91 8.03 -13.71
CA PRO A 431 3.31 6.73 -14.24
C PRO A 431 4.85 6.65 -14.44
N GLY A 432 5.44 5.55 -13.97
CA GLY A 432 6.85 5.22 -14.18
C GLY A 432 7.82 6.04 -13.32
N ALA A 433 8.24 7.22 -13.79
CA ALA A 433 9.22 8.03 -13.07
C ALA A 433 8.55 8.92 -12.01
N LEU A 434 8.93 8.75 -10.75
CA LEU A 434 8.37 9.51 -9.64
C LEU A 434 9.46 10.37 -8.98
N ALA A 435 9.29 11.69 -9.04
CA ALA A 435 10.16 12.58 -8.29
C ALA A 435 9.85 12.44 -6.78
N VAL A 436 10.84 12.10 -5.97
CA VAL A 436 10.70 11.93 -4.52
C VAL A 436 11.57 12.95 -3.83
N ALA A 437 10.97 13.78 -2.99
CA ALA A 437 11.69 14.64 -2.06
C ALA A 437 11.47 14.13 -0.63
N VAL A 438 12.54 14.08 0.14
CA VAL A 438 12.48 13.85 1.58
C VAL A 438 12.88 15.15 2.28
N GLY A 439 12.03 15.58 3.21
CA GLY A 439 11.86 16.96 3.60
C GLY A 439 13.01 17.56 4.40
N SER A 440 12.91 18.89 4.56
CA SER A 440 13.89 19.77 5.19
C SER A 440 13.64 19.99 6.70
N ALA A 441 12.51 19.52 7.21
CA ALA A 441 12.05 19.76 8.58
C ALA A 441 12.73 18.83 9.60
N ALA A 442 13.78 19.35 10.27
CA ALA A 442 14.41 18.99 11.56
C ALA A 442 14.68 17.52 11.98
N SER A 443 14.15 16.53 11.26
CA SER A 443 14.38 15.09 11.41
C SER A 443 15.33 14.61 10.32
N SER A 444 16.01 13.49 10.55
CA SER A 444 17.09 13.07 9.64
C SER A 444 16.53 12.58 8.31
N THR A 445 17.11 13.00 7.18
CA THR A 445 16.79 12.53 5.81
C THR A 445 16.52 11.02 5.72
N PRO A 446 17.27 10.13 6.43
CA PRO A 446 17.00 8.70 6.41
C PRO A 446 15.69 8.26 7.07
N ASP A 447 15.18 8.96 8.09
CA ASP A 447 13.90 8.60 8.73
C ASP A 447 12.72 8.90 7.78
N ALA A 448 12.73 10.06 7.13
CA ALA A 448 11.75 10.42 6.09
C ALA A 448 11.83 9.46 4.89
N ALA A 449 13.02 8.94 4.57
CA ALA A 449 13.20 7.93 3.53
C ALA A 449 12.50 6.59 3.87
N VAL A 450 12.43 6.19 5.14
CA VAL A 450 11.70 4.96 5.54
C VAL A 450 10.19 5.12 5.33
N ASP A 451 9.64 6.29 5.64
CA ASP A 451 8.23 6.59 5.41
C ASP A 451 7.93 6.72 3.91
N ALA A 452 8.81 7.37 3.13
CA ALA A 452 8.74 7.41 1.68
C ALA A 452 8.80 6.02 1.06
N ALA A 453 9.70 5.16 1.52
CA ALA A 453 9.80 3.77 1.09
C ALA A 453 8.50 3.00 1.37
N THR A 454 7.87 3.22 2.52
CA THR A 454 6.60 2.57 2.87
C THR A 454 5.47 2.99 1.94
N LEU A 455 5.38 4.29 1.60
CA LEU A 455 4.41 4.80 0.64
C LEU A 455 4.70 4.31 -0.78
N LEU A 456 5.97 4.27 -1.19
CA LEU A 456 6.40 3.72 -2.48
C LEU A 456 6.01 2.25 -2.65
N VAL A 457 6.20 1.42 -1.62
CA VAL A 457 5.77 0.01 -1.66
C VAL A 457 4.25 -0.09 -1.87
N ALA A 458 3.47 0.75 -1.19
CA ALA A 458 2.02 0.77 -1.35
C ALA A 458 1.60 1.24 -2.75
N LEU A 459 2.24 2.29 -3.27
CA LEU A 459 2.00 2.82 -4.63
C LEU A 459 2.41 1.80 -5.70
N GLN A 460 3.58 1.19 -5.57
CA GLN A 460 4.09 0.17 -6.51
C GLN A 460 3.12 -0.99 -6.63
N ARG A 461 2.59 -1.49 -5.51
CA ARG A 461 1.61 -2.59 -5.51
C ARG A 461 0.31 -2.24 -6.22
N ALA A 462 -0.03 -0.95 -6.29
CA ALA A 462 -1.17 -0.43 -7.02
C ALA A 462 -0.81 0.03 -8.45
N SER A 463 0.46 -0.05 -8.85
CA SER A 463 0.90 0.24 -10.22
C SER A 463 1.12 -1.03 -11.02
N THR A 464 0.84 -0.97 -12.31
CA THR A 464 1.10 -2.02 -13.29
C THR A 464 2.56 -2.04 -13.71
N ASP A 465 3.18 -0.87 -13.80
CA ASP A 465 4.58 -0.70 -14.17
C ASP A 465 5.46 -0.40 -12.96
N GLN A 466 6.75 -0.71 -13.08
CA GLN A 466 7.74 -0.36 -12.08
C GLN A 466 7.84 1.17 -11.93
N ILE A 467 7.68 1.65 -10.69
CA ILE A 467 7.98 3.02 -10.29
C ILE A 467 9.49 3.15 -10.11
N VAL A 468 10.08 4.12 -10.80
CA VAL A 468 11.49 4.49 -10.68
C VAL A 468 11.55 5.82 -9.91
N PRO A 469 11.82 5.79 -8.59
CA PRO A 469 11.94 7.00 -7.80
C PRO A 469 13.26 7.73 -8.14
N GLU A 470 13.16 9.05 -8.32
CA GLU A 470 14.31 9.95 -8.49
C GLU A 470 14.34 10.90 -7.30
N LEU A 471 15.45 10.94 -6.57
CA LEU A 471 15.58 11.82 -5.41
C LEU A 471 15.81 13.26 -5.88
N VAL A 472 14.96 14.18 -5.44
CA VAL A 472 15.00 15.60 -5.83
C VAL A 472 14.91 16.52 -4.62
N ASP A 473 15.27 17.78 -4.81
CA ASP A 473 15.03 18.81 -3.80
C ASP A 473 13.52 19.11 -3.70
N ALA A 474 13.02 19.43 -2.50
CA ALA A 474 11.61 19.79 -2.29
C ALA A 474 11.15 20.93 -3.21
N SER A 475 12.01 21.92 -3.45
CA SER A 475 11.72 23.04 -4.36
C SER A 475 11.49 22.60 -5.81
N ASP A 476 12.04 21.46 -6.24
CA ASP A 476 11.80 20.94 -7.59
C ASP A 476 10.39 20.38 -7.75
N LEU A 477 9.74 19.97 -6.65
CA LEU A 477 8.33 19.59 -6.65
C LEU A 477 7.40 20.81 -6.56
N GLU A 478 7.84 21.85 -5.86
CA GLU A 478 7.10 23.11 -5.70
C GLU A 478 7.06 23.94 -6.99
N ASP A 479 8.23 24.19 -7.58
CA ASP A 479 8.40 25.06 -8.74
C ASP A 479 8.40 24.30 -10.08
N GLY A 480 8.47 22.97 -10.03
CA GLY A 480 8.64 22.12 -11.21
C GLY A 480 7.34 21.87 -11.98
N SER A 481 7.38 20.80 -12.79
CA SER A 481 6.25 20.32 -13.57
C SER A 481 6.05 18.81 -13.45
N ARG A 482 6.76 18.17 -12.51
CA ARG A 482 6.74 16.72 -12.31
C ARG A 482 5.84 16.40 -11.13
N SER A 483 4.94 15.44 -11.32
CA SER A 483 4.24 14.86 -10.19
C SER A 483 5.22 14.11 -9.31
N GLY A 484 4.98 14.10 -7.99
CA GLY A 484 5.96 13.55 -7.06
C GLY A 484 5.44 13.29 -5.66
N LEU A 485 6.32 12.75 -4.83
CA LEU A 485 6.10 12.44 -3.43
C LEU A 485 7.03 13.30 -2.57
N LEU A 486 6.48 14.12 -1.69
CA LEU A 486 7.19 14.87 -0.67
C LEU A 486 6.89 14.26 0.71
N VAL A 487 7.89 13.74 1.41
CA VAL A 487 7.75 13.16 2.76
C VAL A 487 8.58 13.92 3.77
N GLY A 488 8.01 14.22 4.94
CA GLY A 488 8.67 15.07 5.94
C GLY A 488 8.46 16.57 5.65
N ALA A 489 7.36 16.91 4.99
CA ALA A 489 7.01 18.30 4.68
C ALA A 489 6.78 19.11 5.96
N GLY A 490 7.42 20.27 6.05
CA GLY A 490 7.20 21.25 7.10
C GLY A 490 6.10 22.26 6.77
N GLU A 491 6.01 23.31 7.60
CA GLU A 491 5.09 24.44 7.38
C GLU A 491 5.45 25.20 6.09
N ASP A 492 6.74 25.50 5.88
CA ASP A 492 7.21 26.23 4.69
C ASP A 492 6.87 25.48 3.38
N ASP A 493 7.09 24.16 3.35
CA ASP A 493 6.78 23.33 2.18
C ASP A 493 5.26 23.27 1.93
N SER A 494 4.46 23.16 3.00
CA SER A 494 3.00 23.14 2.91
C SER A 494 2.43 24.46 2.37
N ASP A 495 2.98 25.59 2.82
CA ASP A 495 2.61 26.92 2.35
C ASP A 495 3.05 27.15 0.89
N ALA A 496 4.22 26.64 0.49
CA ALA A 496 4.72 26.74 -0.88
C ALA A 496 3.83 25.97 -1.87
N LEU A 497 3.33 24.80 -1.47
CA LEU A 497 2.45 23.95 -2.27
C LEU A 497 0.97 24.40 -2.25
N ASP A 498 0.61 25.42 -1.46
CA ASP A 498 -0.79 25.82 -1.19
C ASP A 498 -1.63 24.61 -0.69
N ALA A 499 -1.02 23.81 0.20
CA ALA A 499 -1.61 22.57 0.66
C ALA A 499 -2.85 22.85 1.54
N GLY A 500 -3.96 22.17 1.25
CA GLY A 500 -5.27 22.43 1.87
C GLY A 500 -5.28 22.27 3.39
N LEU A 501 -4.42 21.40 3.92
CA LEU A 501 -4.08 21.35 5.34
C LEU A 501 -2.88 22.28 5.59
N SER A 502 -3.13 23.58 5.75
CA SER A 502 -2.12 24.43 6.41
C SER A 502 -1.96 23.88 7.82
N LEU A 503 -0.75 23.41 8.11
CA LEU A 503 -0.41 22.68 9.32
C LEU A 503 -0.68 23.48 10.61
N SER A 504 -1.06 24.75 10.52
CA SER A 504 -1.29 25.68 11.61
C SER A 504 -2.75 25.83 12.10
N ASP A 505 -3.80 25.38 11.37
CA ASP A 505 -5.16 25.94 11.56
C ASP A 505 -6.39 24.97 11.51
N LEU A 506 -6.25 23.70 11.94
CA LEU A 506 -7.37 22.74 11.87
C LEU A 506 -8.27 22.68 13.13
N ARG A 507 -9.61 22.67 12.94
CA ARG A 507 -10.57 22.29 14.00
C ARG A 507 -11.64 21.31 13.52
N VAL A 508 -11.78 20.21 14.28
CA VAL A 508 -12.88 19.24 14.38
C VAL A 508 -13.52 18.83 13.05
N LEU A 509 -13.21 17.60 12.63
CA LEU A 509 -13.79 16.96 11.46
C LEU A 509 -14.92 16.03 11.93
N ASP A 510 -16.15 16.31 11.49
CA ASP A 510 -17.29 15.42 11.73
C ASP A 510 -17.36 14.43 10.56
N THR A 511 -16.95 13.18 10.78
CA THR A 511 -16.81 12.19 9.70
C THR A 511 -18.07 11.35 9.47
N GLY A 512 -19.23 11.78 9.97
CA GLY A 512 -20.53 11.11 9.80
C GLY A 512 -20.66 9.71 10.44
N SER A 513 -19.54 9.11 10.85
CA SER A 513 -19.40 7.77 11.43
C SER A 513 -18.74 7.79 12.83
N GLY A 514 -18.27 8.96 13.27
CA GLY A 514 -17.68 9.26 14.57
C GLY A 514 -17.08 10.66 14.57
N SER A 515 -16.86 11.30 15.72
CA SER A 515 -16.18 12.59 15.76
C SER A 515 -14.66 12.38 15.68
N PHE A 516 -14.02 12.72 14.56
CA PHE A 516 -12.56 12.80 14.48
C PHE A 516 -12.13 14.24 14.78
N ALA A 517 -11.85 14.52 16.05
CA ALA A 517 -11.44 15.86 16.47
C ALA A 517 -9.92 16.03 16.36
N LEU A 518 -9.45 16.83 15.40
CA LEU A 518 -8.14 17.47 15.50
C LEU A 518 -8.30 18.73 16.34
N ALA A 519 -7.53 18.81 17.43
CA ALA A 519 -7.37 20.04 18.18
C ALA A 519 -6.22 20.83 17.55
N SER A 520 -6.41 22.13 17.30
CA SER A 520 -5.40 23.07 16.78
C SER A 520 -4.18 23.27 17.70
N SER A 521 -4.00 22.44 18.73
CA SER A 521 -2.94 22.51 19.73
C SER A 521 -2.33 21.14 20.03
N SER A 522 -2.73 20.12 19.27
CA SER A 522 -2.23 18.75 19.40
C SER A 522 -1.41 18.42 18.15
N PRO A 523 -0.30 17.68 18.29
CA PRO A 523 0.46 17.23 17.14
C PRO A 523 -0.40 16.33 16.25
N PHE A 524 -0.15 16.39 14.94
CA PHE A 524 -0.82 15.55 13.96
C PHE A 524 0.11 15.34 12.75
N ALA A 525 -0.18 14.31 11.97
CA ALA A 525 0.43 14.11 10.66
C ALA A 525 -0.65 13.87 9.62
N ALA A 526 -0.40 14.29 8.39
CA ALA A 526 -1.34 14.13 7.30
C ALA A 526 -0.66 13.77 6.00
N LEU A 527 -1.27 12.82 5.29
CA LEU A 527 -1.02 12.53 3.88
C LEU A 527 -2.12 13.19 3.05
N GLN A 528 -1.73 13.97 2.05
CA GLN A 528 -2.66 14.67 1.17
C GLN A 528 -2.12 14.74 -0.26
N SER A 529 -3.02 14.80 -1.24
CA SER A 529 -2.66 15.04 -2.65
C SER A 529 -2.98 16.49 -3.00
N VAL A 530 -1.99 17.21 -3.52
CA VAL A 530 -2.07 18.64 -3.84
C VAL A 530 -1.79 18.85 -5.31
N ARG A 531 -2.65 19.59 -6.01
CA ARG A 531 -2.42 19.96 -7.40
C ARG A 531 -1.72 21.32 -7.49
N VAL A 532 -0.48 21.31 -7.96
CA VAL A 532 0.33 22.52 -8.15
C VAL A 532 0.40 22.81 -9.64
N GLY A 533 -0.36 23.80 -10.11
CA GLY A 533 -0.42 24.12 -11.54
C GLY A 533 -0.98 22.96 -12.37
N SER A 534 -0.11 22.19 -13.02
CA SER A 534 -0.46 21.05 -13.90
C SER A 534 0.01 19.69 -13.41
N HIS A 535 0.67 19.61 -12.26
CA HIS A 535 1.17 18.36 -11.68
C HIS A 535 0.60 18.13 -10.28
N ASP A 536 0.72 16.89 -9.81
CA ASP A 536 0.21 16.45 -8.53
C ASP A 536 1.34 16.06 -7.59
N VAL A 537 1.31 16.56 -6.36
CA VAL A 537 2.27 16.25 -5.31
C VAL A 537 1.56 15.56 -4.17
N LEU A 538 2.00 14.35 -3.85
CA LEU A 538 1.59 13.63 -2.66
C LEU A 538 2.48 14.11 -1.51
N VAL A 539 1.88 14.69 -0.47
CA VAL A 539 2.59 15.33 0.63
C VAL A 539 2.27 14.60 1.94
N LEU A 540 3.29 14.04 2.58
CA LEU A 540 3.24 13.57 3.96
C LEU A 540 3.98 14.57 4.85
N GLY A 541 3.23 15.28 5.68
CA GLY A 541 3.76 16.28 6.60
C GLY A 541 3.31 16.04 8.03
N GLY A 542 4.13 16.51 8.97
CA GLY A 542 3.87 16.47 10.40
C GLY A 542 3.83 17.89 10.95
N TRP A 543 3.00 18.10 11.97
CA TRP A 543 2.97 19.35 12.72
C TRP A 543 2.91 19.10 14.20
N GLU A 544 3.62 19.93 14.94
CA GLU A 544 3.56 19.98 16.38
C GLU A 544 3.68 21.43 16.88
N PRO A 545 3.11 21.76 18.05
CA PRO A 545 3.30 23.07 18.65
C PRO A 545 4.77 23.27 19.09
N ASP A 546 5.28 24.51 19.06
CA ASP A 546 6.68 24.92 19.38
C ASP A 546 7.33 24.34 20.67
N ASN A 547 6.56 23.69 21.54
CA ASN A 547 7.02 23.11 22.81
C ASN A 547 6.75 21.59 22.91
N ALA A 548 6.41 20.92 21.82
CA ALA A 548 6.28 19.47 21.74
C ALA A 548 7.64 18.80 21.50
N ASP A 549 7.73 17.50 21.81
CA ASP A 549 8.96 16.71 21.83
C ASP A 549 9.10 15.83 20.55
N GLY A 550 8.94 16.37 19.34
CA GLY A 550 9.14 15.64 18.08
C GLY A 550 8.15 14.50 17.83
N ASP A 551 6.91 14.67 18.29
CA ASP A 551 5.86 13.63 18.14
C ASP A 551 5.34 13.55 16.70
N ASP A 552 5.56 14.59 15.89
CA ASP A 552 5.16 14.69 14.48
C ASP A 552 5.78 13.61 13.60
N VAL A 553 7.06 13.28 13.78
CA VAL A 553 7.74 12.20 13.04
C VAL A 553 7.12 10.84 13.33
N ALA A 554 6.82 10.55 14.59
CA ALA A 554 6.18 9.29 14.97
C ALA A 554 4.75 9.17 14.40
N LEU A 555 4.06 10.30 14.26
CA LEU A 555 2.74 10.36 13.63
C LEU A 555 2.83 10.21 12.11
N MET A 556 3.83 10.78 11.44
CA MET A 556 4.09 10.53 10.02
C MET A 556 4.32 9.04 9.76
N HIS A 557 5.17 8.39 10.57
CA HIS A 557 5.38 6.95 10.50
C HIS A 557 4.09 6.17 10.73
N THR A 558 3.21 6.64 11.62
CA THR A 558 1.90 6.02 11.87
C THR A 558 0.99 6.10 10.63
N VAL A 559 0.98 7.23 9.93
CA VAL A 559 0.23 7.42 8.67
C VAL A 559 0.81 6.51 7.57
N ALA A 560 2.11 6.57 7.32
CA ALA A 560 2.78 5.76 6.31
C ALA A 560 2.56 4.26 6.56
N ALA A 561 2.75 3.79 7.79
CA ALA A 561 2.52 2.40 8.15
C ALA A 561 1.04 2.00 8.07
N TRP A 562 0.11 2.92 8.30
CA TRP A 562 -1.32 2.66 8.10
C TRP A 562 -1.63 2.45 6.62
N VAL A 563 -1.11 3.29 5.73
CA VAL A 563 -1.24 3.13 4.27
C VAL A 563 -0.59 1.84 3.81
N GLY A 564 0.64 1.55 4.24
CA GLY A 564 1.36 0.33 3.87
C GLY A 564 0.62 -0.97 4.27
N ARG A 565 -0.08 -0.97 5.42
CA ARG A 565 -0.90 -2.12 5.84
C ARG A 565 -2.23 -2.22 5.12
N LYS A 566 -2.84 -1.08 4.77
CA LYS A 566 -4.13 -1.02 4.13
C LYS A 566 -4.07 -1.32 2.63
N GLY A 567 -2.94 -1.00 2.01
CA GLY A 567 -2.81 -0.99 0.56
C GLY A 567 -3.42 0.28 -0.02
N TRP A 568 -2.88 0.72 -1.15
CA TRP A 568 -3.29 1.98 -1.77
C TRP A 568 -4.73 1.94 -2.31
N SER A 569 -5.21 0.77 -2.71
CA SER A 569 -6.59 0.57 -3.20
C SER A 569 -7.68 0.85 -2.15
N GLU A 570 -7.34 0.79 -0.86
CA GLU A 570 -8.24 1.18 0.24
C GLU A 570 -8.08 2.66 0.67
N VAL A 571 -7.14 3.40 0.08
CA VAL A 571 -6.92 4.83 0.35
C VAL A 571 -7.83 5.65 -0.55
N THR A 572 -8.79 6.31 0.07
CA THR A 572 -9.85 7.09 -0.56
C THR A 572 -9.93 8.50 0.04
N GLY A 573 -10.67 9.39 -0.63
CA GLY A 573 -10.85 10.77 -0.19
C GLY A 573 -9.67 11.67 -0.53
N THR A 574 -9.46 12.69 0.31
CA THR A 574 -8.48 13.77 0.09
C THR A 574 -7.35 13.75 1.11
N TYR A 575 -7.64 13.29 2.33
CA TYR A 575 -6.68 13.31 3.44
C TYR A 575 -6.67 11.98 4.21
N VAL A 576 -5.49 11.51 4.61
CA VAL A 576 -5.30 10.52 5.67
C VAL A 576 -4.59 11.21 6.82
N VAL A 577 -5.19 11.21 8.01
CA VAL A 577 -4.71 12.00 9.14
C VAL A 577 -4.55 11.15 10.38
N ALA A 578 -3.40 11.26 11.05
CA ALA A 578 -3.15 10.74 12.38
C ALA A 578 -3.21 11.86 13.42
N ASN A 579 -3.91 11.65 14.53
CA ASN A 579 -3.93 12.56 15.67
C ASN A 579 -2.91 12.17 16.76
N ASP A 580 -2.76 13.01 17.78
CA ASP A 580 -1.91 12.78 18.97
C ASP A 580 -2.15 11.45 19.72
N ALA A 581 -3.32 10.83 19.55
CA ALA A 581 -3.63 9.51 20.08
C ALA A 581 -3.16 8.35 19.18
N GLY A 582 -2.53 8.64 18.03
CA GLY A 582 -2.13 7.66 17.01
C GLY A 582 -3.31 7.06 16.24
N THR A 583 -4.50 7.66 16.31
CA THR A 583 -5.68 7.19 15.57
C THR A 583 -5.65 7.77 14.16
N VAL A 584 -5.75 6.90 13.16
CA VAL A 584 -5.76 7.28 11.73
C VAL A 584 -7.17 7.30 11.17
N ALA A 585 -7.51 8.33 10.41
CA ALA A 585 -8.79 8.46 9.70
C ALA A 585 -8.60 8.99 8.28
N GLN A 586 -9.47 8.55 7.36
CA GLN A 586 -9.59 9.10 6.00
C GLN A 586 -10.68 10.18 5.97
N LEU A 587 -10.48 11.26 5.22
CA LEU A 587 -11.37 12.41 5.17
C LEU A 587 -11.58 12.89 3.73
N ALA A 588 -12.80 13.35 3.42
CA ALA A 588 -13.14 14.00 2.15
C ALA A 588 -13.03 15.53 2.27
N ALA A 589 -12.66 16.21 1.18
CA ALA A 589 -12.45 17.67 1.16
C ALA A 589 -13.67 18.49 1.66
N ASP A 590 -14.90 18.03 1.41
CA ASP A 590 -16.14 18.70 1.81
C ASP A 590 -16.44 18.63 3.31
N THR A 591 -15.77 17.73 4.04
CA THR A 591 -15.85 17.60 5.50
C THR A 591 -14.83 18.47 6.24
N ALA A 592 -13.84 19.01 5.54
CA ALA A 592 -12.85 19.93 6.08
C ALA A 592 -13.25 21.38 5.77
N THR A 593 -13.94 22.05 6.70
CA THR A 593 -14.17 23.50 6.60
C THR A 593 -12.90 24.27 6.98
N PRO A 594 -12.29 25.05 6.05
CA PRO A 594 -11.26 26.01 6.42
C PRO A 594 -11.84 27.01 7.42
N GLN A 595 -11.11 27.37 8.47
CA GLN A 595 -11.46 28.59 9.19
C GLN A 595 -11.40 29.72 8.17
N GLU A 596 -12.44 30.55 8.07
CA GLU A 596 -12.21 31.91 7.59
C GLU A 596 -11.11 32.44 8.50
N ALA A 597 -9.90 32.58 7.96
CA ALA A 597 -8.81 33.25 8.64
C ALA A 597 -9.44 34.48 9.28
N VAL A 598 -9.46 34.52 10.61
CA VAL A 598 -9.75 35.78 11.29
C VAL A 598 -8.58 36.62 10.90
N ILE A 599 -8.70 37.31 9.75
CA ILE A 599 -7.81 38.39 9.35
C ILE A 599 -7.72 39.18 10.62
N ASP A 600 -6.51 39.20 11.19
CA ASP A 600 -6.23 39.89 12.42
C ASP A 600 -6.43 41.38 12.13
N ARG A 601 -7.70 41.79 12.14
CA ARG A 601 -8.20 43.13 11.81
C ARG A 601 -7.86 44.10 12.94
N THR A 602 -6.99 43.65 13.84
CA THR A 602 -6.35 44.41 14.90
C THR A 602 -5.26 45.33 14.31
N GLY A 603 -4.67 45.02 13.15
CA GLY A 603 -3.71 45.92 12.46
C GLY A 603 -4.33 47.07 11.66
N SER A 604 -5.47 46.83 11.00
CA SER A 604 -6.10 47.81 10.08
C SER A 604 -6.83 48.94 10.82
N SER A 605 -7.45 48.63 11.96
CA SER A 605 -8.27 49.58 12.72
C SER A 605 -7.42 50.64 13.44
N VAL A 606 -6.18 50.31 13.85
CA VAL A 606 -5.24 51.25 14.47
C VAL A 606 -4.76 52.29 13.45
N TRP A 607 -4.48 51.90 12.20
CA TRP A 607 -4.05 52.84 11.16
C TRP A 607 -5.17 53.84 10.79
N TRP A 608 -6.43 53.39 10.72
CA TRP A 608 -7.58 54.29 10.52
C TRP A 608 -7.81 55.25 11.70
N LEU A 609 -7.53 54.84 12.94
CA LEU A 609 -7.56 55.74 14.10
C LEU A 609 -6.43 56.77 14.07
N VAL A 610 -5.22 56.40 13.64
CA VAL A 610 -4.10 57.33 13.47
C VAL A 610 -4.37 58.32 12.32
N LEU A 611 -4.82 57.82 11.17
CA LEU A 611 -5.13 58.67 10.00
C LEU A 611 -6.33 59.58 10.28
N GLY A 612 -7.38 59.04 10.91
CA GLY A 612 -8.56 59.78 11.34
C GLY A 612 -8.24 60.84 12.40
N GLY A 613 -7.39 60.50 13.37
CA GLY A 613 -6.89 61.44 14.37
C GLY A 613 -6.06 62.57 13.77
N ALA A 614 -5.16 62.25 12.83
CA ALA A 614 -4.35 63.26 12.13
C ALA A 614 -5.23 64.19 11.26
N ALA A 615 -6.21 63.66 10.54
CA ALA A 615 -7.16 64.45 9.76
C ALA A 615 -8.01 65.37 10.64
N LEU A 616 -8.49 64.88 11.79
CA LEU A 616 -9.24 65.68 12.75
C LEU A 616 -8.38 66.80 13.35
N ALA A 617 -7.14 66.51 13.73
CA ALA A 617 -6.21 67.52 14.24
C ALA A 617 -5.90 68.60 13.19
N LEU A 618 -5.74 68.21 11.92
CA LEU A 618 -5.52 69.13 10.81
C LEU A 618 -6.74 70.03 10.55
N LEU A 619 -7.96 69.47 10.60
CA LEU A 619 -9.20 70.24 10.48
C LEU A 619 -9.41 71.21 11.66
N LEU A 620 -9.07 70.79 12.88
CA LEU A 620 -9.12 71.68 14.06
C LEU A 620 -8.10 72.81 13.95
N ALA A 621 -6.88 72.53 13.49
CA ALA A 621 -5.84 73.53 13.26
C ALA A 621 -6.25 74.54 12.16
N LEU A 622 -6.79 74.05 11.03
CA LEU A 622 -7.32 74.90 9.95
C LEU A 622 -8.49 75.76 10.42
N GLY A 623 -9.43 75.19 11.19
CA GLY A 623 -10.55 75.92 11.77
C GLY A 623 -10.11 77.00 12.76
N TRP A 624 -9.07 76.73 13.55
CA TRP A 624 -8.49 77.71 14.46
C TRP A 624 -7.83 78.88 13.71
N VAL A 625 -7.06 78.59 12.65
CA VAL A 625 -6.44 79.61 11.79
C VAL A 625 -7.50 80.46 11.08
N ALA A 626 -8.56 79.84 10.56
CA ALA A 626 -9.67 80.54 9.91
C ALA A 626 -10.39 81.49 10.88
N ARG A 627 -10.71 81.03 12.10
CA ARG A 627 -11.30 81.88 13.15
C ARG A 627 -10.39 83.04 13.54
N ARG A 628 -9.07 82.81 13.62
CA ARG A 628 -8.11 83.88 13.94
C ARG A 628 -8.05 84.93 12.83
N ARG A 629 -8.08 84.52 11.56
CA ARG A 629 -8.15 85.44 10.40
C ARG A 629 -9.45 86.24 10.37
N GLN A 630 -10.59 85.60 10.64
CA GLN A 630 -11.89 86.28 10.72
C GLN A 630 -11.92 87.33 11.83
N ARG A 631 -11.35 87.05 13.01
CA ARG A 631 -11.24 88.04 14.10
C ARG A 631 -10.41 89.27 13.69
N VAL A 632 -9.33 89.07 12.95
CA VAL A 632 -8.50 90.19 12.43
C VAL A 632 -9.25 90.97 11.34
N ALA A 633 -9.99 90.30 10.47
CA ALA A 633 -10.80 90.96 9.45
C ALA A 633 -11.96 91.78 10.05
N LEU A 634 -12.65 91.24 11.06
CA LEU A 634 -13.69 91.95 11.81
C LEU A 634 -13.12 93.16 12.56
N ALA A 635 -11.94 93.04 13.17
CA ALA A 635 -11.27 94.19 13.78
C ALA A 635 -10.98 95.28 12.73
N ARG A 636 -10.52 94.92 11.54
CA ARG A 636 -10.29 95.90 10.45
C ARG A 636 -11.57 96.58 9.97
N LEU A 637 -12.69 95.85 9.91
CA LEU A 637 -13.99 96.42 9.56
C LEU A 637 -14.51 97.37 10.66
N VAL A 638 -14.37 97.02 11.94
CA VAL A 638 -14.75 97.91 13.05
C VAL A 638 -13.90 99.18 13.07
N HIS A 639 -12.59 99.08 12.81
CA HIS A 639 -11.72 100.25 12.68
C HIS A 639 -12.07 101.10 11.44
N ALA A 640 -12.46 100.48 10.32
CA ALA A 640 -12.92 101.20 9.12
C ALA A 640 -14.27 101.91 9.36
N GLN A 641 -15.19 101.29 10.10
CA GLN A 641 -16.47 101.89 10.48
C GLN A 641 -16.25 103.08 11.42
N GLN A 642 -15.37 102.95 12.42
CA GLN A 642 -15.01 104.05 13.33
C GLN A 642 -14.31 105.21 12.61
N ALA A 643 -13.51 104.94 11.57
CA ALA A 643 -12.90 105.97 10.73
C ALA A 643 -13.93 106.68 9.81
N TYR A 644 -14.92 105.94 9.32
CA TYR A 644 -16.00 106.49 8.50
C TYR A 644 -16.96 107.35 9.34
N ASP A 645 -17.33 106.91 10.54
CA ASP A 645 -18.17 107.70 11.46
C ASP A 645 -17.45 108.95 11.99
N ALA A 646 -16.11 108.92 12.09
CA ALA A 646 -15.29 110.09 12.43
C ALA A 646 -15.13 111.10 11.27
N THR A 647 -15.48 110.71 10.04
CA THR A 647 -15.39 111.57 8.83
C THR A 647 -16.74 111.83 8.17
N GLY A 648 -17.84 111.48 8.86
CA GLY A 648 -19.20 111.86 8.50
C GLY A 648 -19.36 113.38 8.33
N PRO A 649 -19.84 113.86 7.18
CA PRO A 649 -19.79 115.27 6.81
C PRO A 649 -20.78 116.12 7.62
N SER A 650 -20.22 117.01 8.46
CA SER A 650 -20.92 118.22 8.87
C SER A 650 -20.88 119.24 7.73
N GLN A 651 -22.00 119.43 7.04
CA GLN A 651 -22.27 120.69 6.37
C GLN A 651 -23.70 121.16 6.65
N ALA A 652 -23.75 122.42 7.09
CA ALA A 652 -24.85 123.38 7.11
C ALA A 652 -26.04 123.10 8.02
#